data_AF-A0A085WWT0-F1
#
_entry.id   AF-A0A085WWT0-F1
#
_cell.length_a   1.000
_cell.length_b   1.000
_cell.length_c   1.000
_cell.angle_alpha   90.00
_cell.angle_beta   90.00
_cell.angle_gamma   90.00
#
_symmetry.space_group_name_H-M   'P 1'
#
loop_
_entity.id
_entity.type
_entity.pdbx_description
1 polymer ?
#
loop_
_entity_poly.entity_id
_entity_poly.type
_entity_poly.pdbx_seq_one_letter_code
_entity_poly.pdbx_strand_id
1 'polypeptide(L)'
;MGNELRFDGRVAIVTGAGQGLGRAHALLLASRGAKVVVNDLGGSATGGGKSSEAADKVVADIKAAGGEAVANYDSVEEGGKIVQAALDHFKRVDIIINNAGILRDSSFQKMTEQDWELIYRVHVLGAFRVTHAAWPHMRDAGFGRIIFTSSAAGLYGNFGQANYSTAKLGLVGLARTLAIEGAKKNVFANVIAPIAGSRLTETILPKEVTDALKPEYVSPLVAVLCHEESQENGGIFEVGGGFMSKLRWQRTEGARFKLGRNITPELVQRNWERITDFGKATFPEDITGATQPVMENLGTKSRGGNELIDVDEALGFEFPPITTSYDEKDLSLYALGVGAARDPLNPKELRFVYENHGDGFQALPSYAVVPAVNAVLKLVAEGKQAPGLNYGLDRVLHGEQYTELLRPLPPHAKLRHQGKVKDIFDKGKNALVVTDIRTFNAETGEELARNEMTLFVRGAGGWGGERGPASDINVPPERAPDAVVTEKTQENQALLYRLSGDWNPLHADPEFAGAFGFPKPILHGLCTYGHVVRHVLKTFRDSDGRFFKSIKVRFAESVFPGETLQTEMWKESDSRIIVRCKVLEREKVVISNAAIELHTELPKAAPAPKAAPAPKAEAAQASAAPVVPAAAQQGGPGSAEVFAAIGRYVQKHSELVGKVANVYHFKLSQPDSSWTLDLKNGQGSVTQGAVGKADCTLDLTDADFLAMTSGKADPQKLYFGGKLKVSGNVMASQKLNFLTKIDQKEVAEAPKAEAPHAADTAKSSGAGSAPAIFKALQERLAKSPELAAEVNALIQFKITAPESTWVVDLRSAPGSVTQGTQAGAAATLTLADEELLALAKGTAAQELYQRSKLRVDGEVRVAHRLGFLKNLV
;
A
#
# COMPACT_ATOMS: atom_id res chain seq x y z
N MET A 1 51.20 -32.24 -6.94
CA MET A 1 51.62 -31.41 -5.77
C MET A 1 51.88 -29.97 -6.25
N GLY A 2 50.85 -29.19 -6.57
CA GLY A 2 51.03 -27.88 -7.22
C GLY A 2 49.95 -26.84 -6.93
N ASN A 3 49.25 -26.90 -5.79
CA ASN A 3 48.14 -25.99 -5.43
C ASN A 3 48.39 -25.19 -4.13
N GLU A 4 49.64 -25.06 -3.67
CA GLU A 4 49.96 -24.31 -2.45
C GLU A 4 50.27 -22.84 -2.79
N LEU A 5 49.54 -21.88 -2.21
CA LEU A 5 49.86 -20.45 -2.35
C LEU A 5 51.13 -20.13 -1.54
N ARG A 6 52.16 -19.61 -2.23
CA ARG A 6 53.48 -19.32 -1.65
C ARG A 6 53.86 -17.85 -1.85
N PHE A 7 54.80 -17.40 -1.04
CA PHE A 7 55.26 -16.00 -0.98
C PHE A 7 56.78 -15.90 -1.11
N ASP A 8 57.39 -16.87 -1.78
CA ASP A 8 58.83 -16.93 -1.97
C ASP A 8 59.31 -15.64 -2.66
N GLY A 9 60.35 -15.02 -2.09
CA GLY A 9 60.92 -13.76 -2.59
C GLY A 9 60.10 -12.50 -2.26
N ARG A 10 58.98 -12.61 -1.54
CA ARG A 10 58.18 -11.46 -1.07
C ARG A 10 58.61 -11.02 0.33
N VAL A 11 58.59 -9.72 0.58
CA VAL A 11 58.83 -9.13 1.91
C VAL A 11 57.55 -8.55 2.47
N ALA A 12 57.17 -9.05 3.65
CA ALA A 12 55.95 -8.63 4.36
C ALA A 12 56.28 -7.85 5.64
N ILE A 13 55.65 -6.70 5.83
CA ILE A 13 55.61 -5.98 7.09
C ILE A 13 54.27 -6.26 7.77
N VAL A 14 54.30 -6.76 9.00
CA VAL A 14 53.09 -6.95 9.83
C VAL A 14 53.22 -6.10 11.08
N THR A 15 52.35 -5.12 11.24
CA THR A 15 52.35 -4.24 12.43
C THR A 15 51.51 -4.82 13.56
N GLY A 16 51.95 -4.66 14.80
CA GLY A 16 51.32 -5.32 15.96
C GLY A 16 51.40 -6.85 15.87
N ALA A 17 52.54 -7.37 15.42
CA ALA A 17 52.75 -8.78 15.11
C ALA A 17 53.27 -9.61 16.28
N GLY A 18 53.46 -9.04 17.47
CA GLY A 18 53.94 -9.75 18.64
C GLY A 18 52.92 -10.73 19.22
N GLN A 19 51.62 -10.49 19.01
CA GLN A 19 50.53 -11.29 19.58
C GLN A 19 49.29 -11.34 18.66
N GLY A 20 48.31 -12.17 19.01
CA GLY A 20 46.98 -12.21 18.38
C GLY A 20 47.01 -12.40 16.85
N LEU A 21 46.17 -11.63 16.15
CA LEU A 21 46.03 -11.65 14.68
C LEU A 21 47.35 -11.38 13.95
N GLY A 22 48.09 -10.34 14.36
CA GLY A 22 49.35 -9.99 13.73
C GLY A 22 50.38 -11.13 13.82
N ARG A 23 50.49 -11.79 14.99
CA ARG A 23 51.34 -12.98 15.14
C ARG A 23 50.93 -14.11 14.20
N ALA A 24 49.64 -14.40 14.10
CA ALA A 24 49.13 -15.45 13.22
C ALA A 24 49.37 -15.13 11.73
N HIS A 25 49.26 -13.86 11.32
CA HIS A 25 49.58 -13.43 9.96
C HIS A 25 51.07 -13.61 9.64
N ALA A 26 51.94 -13.16 10.55
CA ALA A 26 53.39 -13.25 10.39
C ALA A 26 53.86 -14.71 10.27
N LEU A 27 53.38 -15.59 11.16
CA LEU A 27 53.72 -17.02 11.12
C LEU A 27 53.24 -17.70 9.84
N LEU A 28 52.00 -17.42 9.41
CA LEU A 28 51.46 -18.02 8.19
C LEU A 28 52.26 -17.59 6.96
N LEU A 29 52.51 -16.29 6.77
CA LEU A 29 53.27 -15.80 5.62
C LEU A 29 54.70 -16.35 5.61
N ALA A 30 55.38 -16.37 6.77
CA ALA A 30 56.72 -16.93 6.87
C ALA A 30 56.76 -18.44 6.56
N SER A 31 55.78 -19.21 7.05
CA SER A 31 55.67 -20.65 6.75
C SER A 31 55.48 -20.95 5.26
N ARG A 32 55.06 -19.96 4.48
CA ARG A 32 54.84 -20.04 3.03
C ARG A 32 55.92 -19.29 2.22
N GLY A 33 57.06 -18.96 2.83
CA GLY A 33 58.26 -18.45 2.14
C GLY A 33 58.46 -16.93 2.15
N ALA A 34 57.56 -16.16 2.77
CA ALA A 34 57.75 -14.72 2.90
C ALA A 34 58.88 -14.38 3.89
N LYS A 35 59.64 -13.33 3.62
CA LYS A 35 60.54 -12.69 4.59
C LYS A 35 59.75 -11.67 5.39
N VAL A 36 59.72 -11.78 6.71
CA VAL A 36 58.77 -11.01 7.54
C VAL A 36 59.46 -10.01 8.45
N VAL A 37 59.06 -8.75 8.39
CA VAL A 37 59.33 -7.75 9.43
C VAL A 37 58.20 -7.83 10.46
N VAL A 38 58.54 -8.32 11.65
CA VAL A 38 57.64 -8.43 12.80
C VAL A 38 57.74 -7.14 13.59
N ASN A 39 56.82 -6.19 13.35
CA ASN A 39 56.76 -4.95 14.11
C ASN A 39 55.82 -5.10 15.32
N ASP A 40 56.32 -4.77 16.51
CA ASP A 40 55.48 -4.59 17.70
C ASP A 40 56.14 -3.62 18.68
N LEU A 41 55.35 -2.70 19.25
CA LEU A 41 55.83 -1.78 20.29
C LEU A 41 56.03 -2.51 21.64
N GLY A 42 55.33 -3.64 21.85
CA GLY A 42 55.34 -4.39 23.11
C GLY A 42 54.54 -3.73 24.23
N GLY A 43 53.60 -2.83 23.89
CA GLY A 43 52.76 -2.10 24.83
C GLY A 43 51.48 -2.85 25.25
N SER A 44 50.81 -2.32 26.28
CA SER A 44 49.51 -2.78 26.76
C SER A 44 48.40 -2.56 25.72
N ALA A 45 47.26 -3.23 25.91
CA ALA A 45 46.05 -3.06 25.10
C ALA A 45 45.51 -1.62 25.10
N THR A 46 45.86 -0.83 26.12
CA THR A 46 45.42 0.56 26.32
C THR A 46 46.47 1.59 25.89
N GLY A 47 47.56 1.15 25.25
CA GLY A 47 48.59 2.03 24.66
C GLY A 47 49.69 2.50 25.63
N GLY A 48 49.91 1.79 26.75
CA GLY A 48 51.00 2.10 27.69
C GLY A 48 52.18 1.13 27.61
N GLY A 49 53.40 1.62 27.83
CA GLY A 49 54.63 0.80 27.89
C GLY A 49 55.28 0.47 26.54
N LYS A 50 56.51 -0.06 26.58
CA LYS A 50 57.29 -0.53 25.42
C LYS A 50 58.15 -1.72 25.84
N SER A 51 58.21 -2.76 25.02
CA SER A 51 59.06 -3.94 25.24
C SER A 51 59.47 -4.57 23.90
N SER A 52 60.70 -5.10 23.81
CA SER A 52 61.16 -5.83 22.62
C SER A 52 60.68 -7.29 22.60
N GLU A 53 60.40 -7.87 23.77
CA GLU A 53 60.19 -9.31 23.98
C GLU A 53 59.10 -9.90 23.09
N ALA A 54 58.02 -9.16 22.86
CA ALA A 54 56.88 -9.64 22.08
C ALA A 54 57.26 -9.89 20.61
N ALA A 55 57.98 -8.94 19.99
CA ALA A 55 58.45 -9.09 18.61
C ALA A 55 59.57 -10.14 18.51
N ASP A 56 60.50 -10.13 19.47
CA ASP A 56 61.64 -11.06 19.51
C ASP A 56 61.19 -12.51 19.58
N LYS A 57 60.18 -12.81 20.40
CA LYS A 57 59.62 -14.16 20.53
C LYS A 57 59.03 -14.67 19.21
N VAL A 58 58.27 -13.85 18.49
CA VAL A 58 57.67 -14.25 17.22
C VAL A 58 58.73 -14.44 16.13
N VAL A 59 59.78 -13.63 16.12
CA VAL A 59 60.93 -13.83 15.22
C VAL A 59 61.65 -15.14 15.54
N ALA A 60 61.85 -15.46 16.82
CA ALA A 60 62.44 -16.73 17.23
C ALA A 60 61.57 -17.92 16.79
N ASP A 61 60.25 -17.85 16.98
CA ASP A 61 59.31 -18.88 16.52
C ASP A 61 59.39 -19.08 15.00
N ILE A 62 59.43 -18.00 14.21
CA ILE A 62 59.56 -18.06 12.74
C ILE A 62 60.88 -18.72 12.33
N LYS A 63 62.00 -18.32 12.95
CA LYS A 63 63.32 -18.88 12.64
C LYS A 63 63.43 -20.35 13.03
N ALA A 64 62.85 -20.73 14.18
CA ALA A 64 62.80 -22.12 14.62
C ALA A 64 61.99 -23.01 13.65
N ALA A 65 60.97 -22.44 13.00
CA ALA A 65 60.20 -23.10 11.94
C ALA A 65 60.87 -23.04 10.55
N GLY A 66 62.08 -22.50 10.44
CA GLY A 66 62.86 -22.44 9.19
C GLY A 66 62.57 -21.23 8.29
N GLY A 67 61.82 -20.23 8.77
CA GLY A 67 61.53 -18.99 8.04
C GLY A 67 62.54 -17.87 8.29
N GLU A 68 62.46 -16.80 7.50
CA GLU A 68 63.26 -15.58 7.65
C GLU A 68 62.43 -14.44 8.25
N ALA A 69 62.88 -13.88 9.38
CA ALA A 69 62.25 -12.71 9.99
C ALA A 69 63.22 -11.81 10.75
N VAL A 70 62.85 -10.53 10.86
CA VAL A 70 63.52 -9.52 11.68
C VAL A 70 62.50 -8.75 12.52
N ALA A 71 62.87 -8.38 13.74
CA ALA A 71 62.03 -7.60 14.64
C ALA A 71 62.17 -6.10 14.37
N ASN A 72 61.09 -5.35 14.57
CA ASN A 72 61.13 -3.90 14.66
C ASN A 72 60.30 -3.45 15.89
N TYR A 73 60.82 -2.48 16.63
CA TYR A 73 60.27 -2.05 17.93
C TYR A 73 59.69 -0.62 17.91
N ASP A 74 59.55 -0.03 16.73
CA ASP A 74 59.05 1.33 16.59
C ASP A 74 57.52 1.38 16.70
N SER A 75 57.00 2.51 17.20
CA SER A 75 55.57 2.80 17.10
C SER A 75 55.19 2.93 15.62
N VAL A 76 53.98 2.54 15.24
CA VAL A 76 53.44 2.79 13.90
C VAL A 76 53.34 4.29 13.57
N GLU A 77 53.35 5.15 14.59
CA GLU A 77 53.52 6.59 14.42
C GLU A 77 54.84 6.94 13.73
N GLU A 78 55.88 6.10 13.82
CA GLU A 78 57.18 6.28 13.18
C GLU A 78 57.32 5.39 11.93
N GLY A 79 56.24 5.23 11.15
CA GLY A 79 56.12 4.23 10.09
C GLY A 79 57.28 4.18 9.07
N GLY A 80 57.97 5.30 8.82
CA GLY A 80 59.17 5.33 7.99
C GLY A 80 60.31 4.43 8.50
N LYS A 81 60.51 4.36 9.82
CA LYS A 81 61.53 3.48 10.43
C LYS A 81 61.19 2.00 10.26
N ILE A 82 59.91 1.66 10.32
CA ILE A 82 59.41 0.29 10.11
C ILE A 82 59.69 -0.15 8.67
N VAL A 83 59.38 0.71 7.69
CA VAL A 83 59.67 0.44 6.28
C VAL A 83 61.18 0.38 6.04
N GLN A 84 61.96 1.27 6.64
CA GLN A 84 63.42 1.25 6.54
C GLN A 84 64.01 -0.07 7.02
N ALA A 85 63.50 -0.67 8.11
CA ALA A 85 63.94 -1.99 8.55
C ALA A 85 63.75 -3.08 7.47
N ALA A 86 62.64 -3.04 6.72
CA ALA A 86 62.43 -3.97 5.59
C ALA A 86 63.48 -3.75 4.48
N LEU A 87 63.78 -2.49 4.16
CA LEU A 87 64.77 -2.13 3.14
C LEU A 87 66.21 -2.47 3.57
N ASP A 88 66.55 -2.29 4.84
CA ASP A 88 67.88 -2.56 5.37
C ASP A 88 68.19 -4.05 5.37
N HIS A 89 67.23 -4.88 5.80
CA HIS A 89 67.41 -6.32 5.92
C HIS A 89 67.11 -7.09 4.63
N PHE A 90 66.08 -6.68 3.88
CA PHE A 90 65.57 -7.46 2.75
C PHE A 90 65.51 -6.67 1.43
N LYS A 91 65.87 -5.39 1.43
CA LYS A 91 66.03 -4.52 0.23
C LYS A 91 64.75 -4.24 -0.56
N ARG A 92 63.58 -4.65 -0.05
CA ARG A 92 62.27 -4.44 -0.69
C ARG A 92 61.13 -4.52 0.33
N VAL A 93 59.94 -4.10 -0.08
CA VAL A 93 58.68 -4.29 0.63
C VAL A 93 57.57 -4.56 -0.39
N ASP A 94 56.82 -5.64 -0.19
CA ASP A 94 55.78 -6.11 -1.12
C ASP A 94 54.40 -6.18 -0.48
N ILE A 95 54.36 -6.51 0.82
CA ILE A 95 53.13 -6.73 1.57
C ILE A 95 53.16 -5.88 2.84
N ILE A 96 52.06 -5.17 3.13
CA ILE A 96 51.85 -4.47 4.39
C ILE A 96 50.53 -4.90 5.00
N ILE A 97 50.58 -5.35 6.24
CA ILE A 97 49.40 -5.65 7.04
C ILE A 97 49.36 -4.65 8.20
N ASN A 98 48.55 -3.61 8.04
CA ASN A 98 48.31 -2.58 9.06
C ASN A 98 47.34 -3.12 10.12
N ASN A 99 47.89 -3.87 11.09
CA ASN A 99 47.13 -4.56 12.12
C ASN A 99 47.28 -3.95 13.53
N ALA A 100 48.35 -3.18 13.79
CA ALA A 100 48.58 -2.57 15.10
C ALA A 100 47.35 -1.78 15.61
N GLY A 101 47.01 -1.97 16.88
CA GLY A 101 45.82 -1.35 17.47
C GLY A 101 45.76 -1.47 18.98
N ILE A 102 44.99 -0.54 19.56
CA ILE A 102 44.72 -0.39 21.00
C ILE A 102 43.24 -0.04 21.22
N LEU A 103 42.77 -0.11 22.47
CA LEU A 103 41.41 0.29 22.88
C LEU A 103 41.44 1.36 23.97
N ARG A 104 40.47 2.28 23.91
CA ARG A 104 40.17 3.33 24.90
C ARG A 104 38.66 3.53 24.94
N ASP A 105 37.98 2.48 25.37
CA ASP A 105 36.52 2.44 25.37
C ASP A 105 35.94 3.31 26.49
N SER A 106 35.01 4.19 26.13
CA SER A 106 34.32 5.08 27.05
C SER A 106 33.02 5.55 26.40
N SER A 107 31.94 5.70 27.18
CA SER A 107 30.71 6.35 26.68
C SER A 107 31.05 7.73 26.12
N PHE A 108 30.36 8.17 25.04
CA PHE A 108 30.72 9.40 24.33
C PHE A 108 30.89 10.61 25.28
N GLN A 109 30.00 10.80 26.26
CA GLN A 109 30.09 11.91 27.21
C GLN A 109 31.27 11.83 28.21
N LYS A 110 31.90 10.67 28.37
CA LYS A 110 33.05 10.45 29.27
C LYS A 110 34.37 10.29 28.51
N MET A 111 34.34 10.36 27.17
CA MET A 111 35.52 10.16 26.34
C MET A 111 36.39 11.41 26.42
N THR A 112 37.67 11.24 26.79
CA THR A 112 38.62 12.36 26.83
C THR A 112 39.20 12.61 25.45
N GLU A 113 39.72 13.83 25.22
CA GLU A 113 40.45 14.13 23.98
C GLU A 113 41.68 13.22 23.82
N GLN A 114 42.37 12.89 24.91
CA GLN A 114 43.52 11.98 24.85
C GLN A 114 43.11 10.57 24.41
N ASP A 115 41.97 10.06 24.88
CA ASP A 115 41.44 8.77 24.45
C ASP A 115 41.09 8.77 22.95
N TRP A 116 40.57 9.89 22.43
CA TRP A 116 40.27 10.07 21.02
C TRP A 116 41.55 10.13 20.18
N GLU A 117 42.46 11.05 20.53
CA GLU A 117 43.70 11.29 19.80
C GLU A 117 44.59 10.05 19.74
N LEU A 118 44.73 9.34 20.85
CA LEU A 118 45.59 8.15 20.91
C LEU A 118 45.08 7.05 19.98
N ILE A 119 43.75 6.84 19.93
CA ILE A 119 43.12 5.90 19.00
C ILE A 119 43.35 6.33 17.55
N TYR A 120 43.13 7.61 17.22
CA TYR A 120 43.39 8.11 15.88
C TYR A 120 44.87 7.95 15.47
N ARG A 121 45.81 8.33 16.34
CA ARG A 121 47.25 8.29 16.06
C ARG A 121 47.75 6.88 15.78
N VAL A 122 47.33 5.90 16.58
CA VAL A 122 47.77 4.51 16.38
C VAL A 122 47.09 3.87 15.18
N HIS A 123 45.76 3.96 15.08
CA HIS A 123 45.02 3.20 14.06
C HIS A 123 45.05 3.86 12.68
N VAL A 124 44.75 5.16 12.59
CA VAL A 124 44.60 5.85 11.29
C VAL A 124 45.93 6.43 10.85
N LEU A 125 46.52 7.30 11.67
CA LEU A 125 47.76 8.00 11.31
C LEU A 125 48.92 7.01 11.19
N GLY A 126 49.01 6.01 12.08
CA GLY A 126 50.01 4.96 12.01
C GLY A 126 49.94 4.15 10.72
N ALA A 127 48.74 3.65 10.38
CA ALA A 127 48.52 2.92 9.14
C ALA A 127 48.83 3.77 7.89
N PHE A 128 48.44 5.05 7.91
CA PHE A 128 48.82 6.02 6.87
C PHE A 128 50.34 6.15 6.76
N ARG A 129 51.05 6.41 7.87
CA ARG A 129 52.51 6.66 7.85
C ARG A 129 53.29 5.45 7.36
N VAL A 130 52.94 4.24 7.79
CA VAL A 130 53.57 2.99 7.33
C VAL A 130 53.32 2.80 5.83
N THR A 131 52.05 2.90 5.40
CA THR A 131 51.67 2.69 3.99
C THR A 131 52.29 3.75 3.07
N HIS A 132 52.25 5.02 3.47
CA HIS A 132 52.80 6.14 2.72
C HIS A 132 54.33 6.00 2.56
N ALA A 133 55.05 5.59 3.61
CA ALA A 133 56.49 5.37 3.52
C ALA A 133 56.85 4.23 2.54
N ALA A 134 56.04 3.18 2.46
CA ALA A 134 56.28 2.05 1.56
C ALA A 134 55.77 2.28 0.13
N TRP A 135 54.81 3.19 -0.06
CA TRP A 135 54.10 3.38 -1.33
C TRP A 135 55.02 3.58 -2.55
N PRO A 136 56.06 4.44 -2.50
CA PRO A 136 56.97 4.61 -3.64
C PRO A 136 57.65 3.29 -4.03
N HIS A 137 58.06 2.49 -3.05
CA HIS A 137 58.75 1.21 -3.28
C HIS A 137 57.84 0.18 -3.95
N MET A 138 56.58 0.06 -3.49
CA MET A 138 55.60 -0.84 -4.11
C MET A 138 55.22 -0.39 -5.53
N ARG A 139 54.97 0.91 -5.70
CA ARG A 139 54.63 1.54 -6.98
C ARG A 139 55.72 1.31 -8.02
N ASP A 140 56.97 1.55 -7.65
CA ASP A 140 58.12 1.47 -8.55
C ASP A 140 58.49 0.00 -8.85
N ALA A 141 58.26 -0.91 -7.90
CA ALA A 141 58.40 -2.35 -8.12
C ALA A 141 57.27 -2.97 -8.97
N GLY A 142 56.17 -2.24 -9.21
CA GLY A 142 55.00 -2.76 -9.93
C GLY A 142 54.27 -3.88 -9.18
N PHE A 143 54.40 -3.92 -7.86
CA PHE A 143 53.73 -4.89 -7.00
C PHE A 143 53.54 -4.32 -5.58
N GLY A 144 52.32 -4.42 -5.06
CA GLY A 144 52.03 -4.14 -3.66
C GLY A 144 50.73 -4.77 -3.21
N ARG A 145 50.69 -5.23 -1.96
CA ARG A 145 49.48 -5.74 -1.31
C ARG A 145 49.37 -5.13 0.07
N ILE A 146 48.28 -4.40 0.32
CA ILE A 146 48.08 -3.64 1.54
C ILE A 146 46.77 -4.10 2.18
N ILE A 147 46.84 -4.44 3.46
CA ILE A 147 45.68 -4.81 4.28
C ILE A 147 45.50 -3.78 5.36
N PHE A 148 44.29 -3.25 5.46
CA PHE A 148 43.85 -2.42 6.58
C PHE A 148 42.91 -3.21 7.48
N THR A 149 43.16 -3.17 8.78
CA THR A 149 42.33 -3.85 9.78
C THR A 149 41.27 -2.89 10.31
N SER A 150 40.05 -2.99 9.78
CA SER A 150 38.82 -2.37 10.31
C SER A 150 38.24 -3.22 11.45
N SER A 151 36.93 -3.14 11.70
CA SER A 151 36.20 -3.97 12.66
C SER A 151 34.69 -3.90 12.42
N ALA A 152 33.93 -4.85 12.97
CA ALA A 152 32.47 -4.77 13.00
C ALA A 152 31.97 -3.50 13.71
N ALA A 153 32.66 -3.05 14.77
CA ALA A 153 32.37 -1.77 15.43
C ALA A 153 32.55 -0.57 14.49
N GLY A 154 33.56 -0.59 13.61
CA GLY A 154 33.72 0.43 12.57
C GLY A 154 32.58 0.39 11.54
N LEU A 155 32.20 -0.80 11.08
CA LEU A 155 31.20 -0.97 10.02
C LEU A 155 29.76 -0.68 10.48
N TYR A 156 29.42 -1.04 11.72
CA TYR A 156 28.04 -1.03 12.22
C TYR A 156 27.81 -0.11 13.43
N GLY A 157 28.89 0.41 14.02
CA GLY A 157 28.86 1.12 15.30
C GLY A 157 28.86 0.15 16.49
N ASN A 158 29.38 0.62 17.63
CA ASN A 158 29.29 -0.09 18.90
C ASN A 158 29.25 0.89 20.09
N PHE A 159 28.47 0.57 21.12
CA PHE A 159 28.32 1.45 22.29
C PHE A 159 29.67 1.65 22.99
N GLY A 160 29.98 2.89 23.37
CA GLY A 160 31.23 3.22 24.08
C GLY A 160 32.50 3.22 23.22
N GLN A 161 32.37 3.10 21.90
CA GLN A 161 33.51 2.98 20.99
C GLN A 161 33.50 4.03 19.87
N ALA A 162 33.06 5.26 20.14
CA ALA A 162 32.95 6.30 19.11
C ALA A 162 34.30 6.63 18.43
N ASN A 163 35.37 6.81 19.21
CA ASN A 163 36.74 6.98 18.72
C ASN A 163 37.21 5.80 17.85
N TYR A 164 37.06 4.58 18.37
CA TYR A 164 37.50 3.36 17.72
C TYR A 164 36.72 3.07 16.44
N SER A 165 35.39 3.16 16.48
CA SER A 165 34.52 2.95 15.32
C SER A 165 34.84 3.95 14.21
N THR A 166 35.04 5.25 14.57
CA THR A 166 35.45 6.29 13.62
C THR A 166 36.79 5.97 12.98
N ALA A 167 37.79 5.58 13.79
CA ALA A 167 39.12 5.21 13.28
C ALA A 167 39.05 4.00 12.32
N LYS A 168 38.33 2.95 12.72
CA LYS A 168 38.22 1.71 11.94
C LYS A 168 37.44 1.89 10.63
N LEU A 169 36.41 2.73 10.60
CA LEU A 169 35.72 3.08 9.35
C LEU A 169 36.53 4.05 8.48
N GLY A 170 37.31 4.95 9.10
CA GLY A 170 38.25 5.82 8.39
C GLY A 170 39.30 5.03 7.57
N LEU A 171 39.74 3.88 8.08
CA LEU A 171 40.61 2.97 7.33
C LEU A 171 39.94 2.36 6.09
N VAL A 172 38.62 2.18 6.10
CA VAL A 172 37.87 1.75 4.90
C VAL A 172 37.94 2.84 3.83
N GLY A 173 37.69 4.09 4.20
CA GLY A 173 37.82 5.24 3.29
C GLY A 173 39.23 5.36 2.69
N LEU A 174 40.26 5.25 3.52
CA LEU A 174 41.66 5.27 3.08
C LEU A 174 41.96 4.14 2.08
N ALA A 175 41.58 2.91 2.41
CA ALA A 175 41.82 1.74 1.55
C ALA A 175 41.12 1.88 0.20
N ARG A 176 39.88 2.38 0.16
CA ARG A 176 39.11 2.58 -1.07
C ARG A 176 39.78 3.55 -2.03
N THR A 177 40.34 4.65 -1.52
CA THR A 177 41.09 5.60 -2.35
C THR A 177 42.41 5.00 -2.84
N LEU A 178 43.19 4.37 -1.96
CA LEU A 178 44.46 3.76 -2.34
C LEU A 178 44.29 2.62 -3.35
N ALA A 179 43.19 1.86 -3.27
CA ALA A 179 42.84 0.85 -4.27
C ALA A 179 42.73 1.45 -5.68
N ILE A 180 42.17 2.66 -5.81
CA ILE A 180 42.03 3.36 -7.09
C ILE A 180 43.39 3.90 -7.56
N GLU A 181 44.13 4.57 -6.68
CA GLU A 181 45.44 5.16 -7.01
C GLU A 181 46.48 4.11 -7.40
N GLY A 182 46.47 2.95 -6.73
CA GLY A 182 47.43 1.86 -6.91
C GLY A 182 47.10 0.89 -8.05
N ALA A 183 45.85 0.85 -8.53
CA ALA A 183 45.36 -0.16 -9.47
C ALA A 183 46.24 -0.31 -10.72
N LYS A 184 46.60 0.81 -11.37
CA LYS A 184 47.43 0.83 -12.59
C LYS A 184 48.88 0.35 -12.37
N LYS A 185 49.32 0.25 -11.11
CA LYS A 185 50.66 -0.16 -10.72
C LYS A 185 50.68 -1.50 -9.98
N ASN A 186 49.56 -2.24 -10.03
CA ASN A 186 49.41 -3.53 -9.32
C ASN A 186 49.72 -3.41 -7.81
N VAL A 187 49.34 -2.26 -7.23
CA VAL A 187 49.34 -2.01 -5.79
C VAL A 187 47.89 -2.06 -5.33
N PHE A 188 47.51 -3.14 -4.65
CA PHE A 188 46.13 -3.37 -4.23
C PHE A 188 45.98 -3.15 -2.72
N ALA A 189 44.86 -2.56 -2.34
CA ALA A 189 44.52 -2.27 -0.96
C ALA A 189 43.15 -2.88 -0.63
N ASN A 190 43.09 -3.74 0.39
CA ASN A 190 41.86 -4.38 0.84
C ASN A 190 41.68 -4.18 2.36
N VAL A 191 40.46 -4.39 2.83
CA VAL A 191 40.09 -4.24 4.24
C VAL A 191 39.59 -5.57 4.79
N ILE A 192 40.01 -5.88 6.00
CA ILE A 192 39.40 -6.93 6.82
C ILE A 192 38.72 -6.31 8.05
N ALA A 193 37.59 -6.88 8.45
CA ALA A 193 36.90 -6.63 9.70
C ALA A 193 36.87 -7.95 10.49
N PRO A 194 37.92 -8.22 11.29
CA PRO A 194 38.09 -9.51 11.92
C PRO A 194 37.25 -9.66 13.19
N ILE A 195 36.85 -10.90 13.45
CA ILE A 195 36.29 -11.37 14.72
C ILE A 195 37.21 -12.48 15.24
N ALA A 196 38.02 -12.17 16.24
CA ALA A 196 38.96 -13.11 16.83
C ALA A 196 39.07 -12.89 18.35
N GLY A 197 39.20 -13.99 19.08
CA GLY A 197 39.54 -13.99 20.49
C GLY A 197 40.94 -13.44 20.69
N SER A 198 41.04 -12.35 21.45
CA SER A 198 42.30 -11.77 21.88
C SER A 198 42.11 -11.05 23.21
N ARG A 199 43.20 -10.57 23.81
CA ARG A 199 43.17 -9.70 24.99
C ARG A 199 42.22 -8.49 24.84
N LEU A 200 41.95 -8.05 23.61
CA LEU A 200 41.06 -6.92 23.30
C LEU A 200 39.57 -7.29 23.37
N THR A 201 39.22 -8.58 23.30
CA THR A 201 37.84 -9.09 23.29
C THR A 201 37.49 -9.91 24.53
N GLU A 202 38.47 -10.28 25.34
CA GLU A 202 38.33 -11.05 26.59
C GLU A 202 37.39 -10.39 27.60
N THR A 203 37.27 -9.06 27.60
CA THR A 203 36.37 -8.33 28.51
C THR A 203 34.90 -8.39 28.08
N ILE A 204 34.61 -8.91 26.88
CA ILE A 204 33.28 -8.86 26.26
C ILE A 204 32.71 -10.27 26.02
N LEU A 205 33.55 -11.25 25.69
CA LEU A 205 33.11 -12.60 25.30
C LEU A 205 33.37 -13.65 26.40
N PRO A 206 32.51 -14.68 26.53
CA PRO A 206 32.80 -15.85 27.36
C PRO A 206 34.11 -16.52 26.93
N LYS A 207 34.78 -17.19 27.88
CA LYS A 207 36.09 -17.80 27.64
C LYS A 207 36.05 -18.87 26.56
N GLU A 208 35.01 -19.70 26.55
CA GLU A 208 34.82 -20.79 25.58
C GLU A 208 34.70 -20.24 24.15
N VAL A 209 34.01 -19.11 23.99
CA VAL A 209 33.85 -18.43 22.69
C VAL A 209 35.17 -17.78 22.27
N THR A 210 35.88 -17.15 23.20
CA THR A 210 37.20 -16.54 22.96
C THR A 210 38.23 -17.58 22.52
N ASP A 211 38.27 -18.75 23.17
CA ASP A 211 39.19 -19.85 22.84
C ASP A 211 38.85 -20.50 21.48
N ALA A 212 37.59 -20.46 21.06
CA ALA A 212 37.13 -20.97 19.76
C ALA A 212 37.42 -20.00 18.59
N LEU A 213 37.42 -18.69 18.84
CA LEU A 213 37.65 -17.65 17.83
C LEU A 213 39.14 -17.45 17.54
N LYS A 214 39.81 -18.49 17.09
CA LYS A 214 41.26 -18.51 16.87
C LYS A 214 41.69 -17.51 15.79
N PRO A 215 42.73 -16.68 16.03
CA PRO A 215 43.31 -15.78 15.03
C PRO A 215 43.74 -16.48 13.73
N GLU A 216 44.12 -17.75 13.82
CA GLU A 216 44.51 -18.61 12.70
C GLU A 216 43.39 -18.83 11.68
N TYR A 217 42.12 -18.60 12.04
CA TYR A 217 41.00 -18.67 11.10
C TYR A 217 40.85 -17.40 10.25
N VAL A 218 41.55 -16.31 10.60
CA VAL A 218 41.53 -15.04 9.85
C VAL A 218 42.69 -14.98 8.85
N SER A 219 43.88 -15.41 9.26
CA SER A 219 45.12 -15.31 8.45
C SER A 219 45.03 -15.90 7.04
N PRO A 220 44.31 -17.00 6.76
CA PRO A 220 44.20 -17.53 5.41
C PRO A 220 43.60 -16.55 4.41
N LEU A 221 42.56 -15.80 4.80
CA LEU A 221 41.98 -14.75 3.94
C LEU A 221 43.00 -13.65 3.66
N VAL A 222 43.71 -13.21 4.70
CA VAL A 222 44.77 -12.18 4.58
C VAL A 222 45.87 -12.65 3.63
N ALA A 223 46.31 -13.91 3.73
CA ALA A 223 47.28 -14.49 2.81
C ALA A 223 46.76 -14.48 1.37
N VAL A 224 45.52 -14.94 1.14
CA VAL A 224 44.91 -14.90 -0.21
C VAL A 224 44.89 -13.48 -0.76
N LEU A 225 44.42 -12.50 0.02
CA LEU A 225 44.37 -11.09 -0.41
C LEU A 225 45.77 -10.50 -0.70
N CYS A 226 46.81 -11.01 -0.04
CA CYS A 226 48.21 -10.61 -0.23
C CYS A 226 48.98 -11.43 -1.28
N HIS A 227 48.38 -12.46 -1.87
CA HIS A 227 49.04 -13.29 -2.86
C HIS A 227 49.15 -12.55 -4.21
N GLU A 228 50.15 -12.92 -5.01
CA GLU A 228 50.38 -12.26 -6.30
C GLU A 228 49.27 -12.51 -7.33
N GLU A 229 48.64 -13.69 -7.25
CA GLU A 229 47.51 -14.05 -8.11
C GLU A 229 46.20 -13.34 -7.72
N SER A 230 46.11 -12.77 -6.52
CA SER A 230 44.91 -12.06 -6.07
C SER A 230 44.62 -10.87 -6.99
N GLN A 231 43.41 -10.85 -7.53
CA GLN A 231 42.85 -9.73 -8.30
C GLN A 231 41.91 -8.85 -7.47
N GLU A 232 41.75 -9.17 -6.18
CA GLU A 232 40.86 -8.42 -5.30
C GLU A 232 41.51 -7.08 -4.92
N ASN A 233 40.78 -5.98 -5.12
CA ASN A 233 41.24 -4.64 -4.84
C ASN A 233 40.08 -3.74 -4.40
N GLY A 234 40.25 -3.01 -3.30
CA GLY A 234 39.21 -2.18 -2.70
C GLY A 234 38.09 -2.99 -2.04
N GLY A 235 38.31 -4.28 -1.80
CA GLY A 235 37.35 -5.18 -1.14
C GLY A 235 37.31 -4.97 0.37
N ILE A 236 36.15 -5.24 0.96
CA ILE A 236 35.90 -5.19 2.41
C ILE A 236 35.40 -6.58 2.81
N PHE A 237 36.06 -7.20 3.78
CA PHE A 237 35.73 -8.56 4.19
C PHE A 237 35.50 -8.68 5.69
N GLU A 238 34.39 -9.28 6.09
CA GLU A 238 34.22 -9.78 7.45
C GLU A 238 34.77 -11.19 7.56
N VAL A 239 35.47 -11.49 8.65
CA VAL A 239 36.19 -12.77 8.79
C VAL A 239 36.38 -13.17 10.26
N GLY A 240 36.07 -14.41 10.59
CA GLY A 240 36.27 -14.94 11.94
C GLY A 240 35.55 -16.28 12.16
N GLY A 241 36.06 -17.11 13.07
CA GLY A 241 35.41 -18.39 13.41
C GLY A 241 35.20 -19.37 12.24
N GLY A 242 35.99 -19.23 11.16
CA GLY A 242 35.83 -20.03 9.92
C GLY A 242 34.85 -19.44 8.90
N PHE A 243 34.21 -18.31 9.21
CA PHE A 243 33.35 -17.56 8.28
C PHE A 243 34.15 -16.44 7.58
N MET A 244 33.89 -16.24 6.29
CA MET A 244 34.49 -15.18 5.46
C MET A 244 33.41 -14.66 4.51
N SER A 245 33.18 -13.35 4.48
CA SER A 245 32.18 -12.72 3.62
C SER A 245 32.67 -11.39 3.08
N LYS A 246 32.22 -11.00 1.89
CA LYS A 246 32.53 -9.71 1.25
C LYS A 246 31.36 -8.74 1.42
N LEU A 247 31.68 -7.49 1.76
CA LEU A 247 30.72 -6.41 1.94
C LEU A 247 30.81 -5.41 0.78
N ARG A 248 29.68 -4.76 0.48
CA ARG A 248 29.58 -3.64 -0.46
C ARG A 248 28.44 -2.70 -0.09
N TRP A 249 28.48 -1.48 -0.62
CA TRP A 249 27.38 -0.53 -0.47
C TRP A 249 26.18 -0.92 -1.33
N GLN A 250 24.99 -0.71 -0.78
CA GLN A 250 23.70 -0.82 -1.47
C GLN A 250 23.00 0.54 -1.33
N ARG A 251 22.41 1.02 -2.42
CA ARG A 251 21.66 2.28 -2.47
C ARG A 251 20.28 2.03 -3.09
N THR A 252 19.22 2.56 -2.51
CA THR A 252 17.88 2.53 -3.12
C THR A 252 17.89 3.18 -4.52
N GLU A 253 16.91 2.86 -5.37
CA GLU A 253 16.70 3.68 -6.59
C GLU A 253 16.32 5.13 -6.26
N GLY A 254 15.77 5.33 -5.05
CA GLY A 254 15.38 6.63 -4.52
C GLY A 254 14.15 7.22 -5.20
N ALA A 255 13.86 8.48 -4.89
CA ALA A 255 12.83 9.25 -5.60
C ALA A 255 13.48 10.39 -6.41
N ARG A 256 13.14 10.45 -7.70
CA ARG A 256 13.50 11.57 -8.56
C ARG A 256 12.37 12.59 -8.58
N PHE A 257 12.70 13.85 -8.28
CA PHE A 257 11.79 14.98 -8.38
C PHE A 257 12.25 15.84 -9.56
N LYS A 258 11.39 15.99 -10.58
CA LYS A 258 11.74 16.84 -11.72
C LYS A 258 11.94 18.28 -11.27
N LEU A 259 12.94 18.94 -11.82
CA LEU A 259 13.32 20.29 -11.45
C LEU A 259 12.38 21.32 -12.11
N GLY A 260 12.24 22.50 -11.52
CA GLY A 260 11.34 23.56 -12.03
C GLY A 260 10.07 23.78 -11.19
N ARG A 261 9.87 23.00 -10.13
CA ARG A 261 8.94 23.31 -9.04
C ARG A 261 9.66 23.23 -7.69
N ASN A 262 9.09 23.85 -6.65
CA ASN A 262 9.63 23.75 -5.31
C ASN A 262 9.59 22.29 -4.80
N ILE A 263 10.74 21.79 -4.33
CA ILE A 263 10.83 20.51 -3.62
C ILE A 263 10.69 20.83 -2.14
N THR A 264 9.53 20.55 -1.55
CA THR A 264 9.23 20.86 -0.14
C THR A 264 9.45 19.64 0.76
N PRO A 265 9.60 19.83 2.09
CA PRO A 265 9.69 18.72 3.04
C PRO A 265 8.49 17.76 2.97
N GLU A 266 7.28 18.27 2.74
CA GLU A 266 6.05 17.46 2.65
C GLU A 266 6.07 16.55 1.42
N LEU A 267 6.58 17.04 0.29
CA LEU A 267 6.75 16.23 -0.92
C LEU A 267 7.75 15.10 -0.69
N VAL A 268 8.85 15.38 0.03
CA VAL A 268 9.85 14.39 0.42
C VAL A 268 9.24 13.35 1.37
N GLN A 269 8.50 13.80 2.40
CA GLN A 269 7.84 12.92 3.37
C GLN A 269 6.82 11.98 2.69
N ARG A 270 6.01 12.50 1.76
CA ARG A 270 5.06 11.68 1.00
C ARG A 270 5.73 10.61 0.14
N ASN A 271 6.97 10.84 -0.27
CA ASN A 271 7.76 9.89 -1.06
C ASN A 271 8.78 9.13 -0.21
N TRP A 272 8.71 9.20 1.12
CA TRP A 272 9.72 8.64 2.01
C TRP A 272 9.87 7.13 1.83
N GLU A 273 8.76 6.41 1.70
CA GLU A 273 8.78 4.97 1.42
C GLU A 273 9.56 4.68 0.13
N ARG A 274 9.31 5.41 -0.97
CA ARG A 274 10.05 5.25 -2.23
C ARG A 274 11.54 5.61 -2.10
N ILE A 275 11.87 6.62 -1.30
CA ILE A 275 13.26 7.03 -1.05
C ILE A 275 14.02 5.95 -0.29
N THR A 276 13.35 5.29 0.65
CA THR A 276 13.94 4.32 1.59
C THR A 276 13.68 2.85 1.23
N ASP A 277 13.01 2.59 0.11
CA ASP A 277 12.69 1.26 -0.38
C ASP A 277 13.92 0.58 -1.01
N PHE A 278 14.38 -0.50 -0.37
CA PHE A 278 15.46 -1.35 -0.86
C PHE A 278 14.98 -2.52 -1.73
N GLY A 279 13.67 -2.67 -1.97
CA GLY A 279 13.10 -3.67 -2.88
C GLY A 279 13.62 -3.53 -4.31
N LYS A 280 14.01 -2.30 -4.70
CA LYS A 280 14.84 -2.01 -5.87
C LYS A 280 16.08 -1.23 -5.45
N ALA A 281 17.25 -1.82 -5.68
CA ALA A 281 18.51 -1.23 -5.26
C ALA A 281 19.59 -1.29 -6.33
N THR A 282 20.52 -0.35 -6.23
CA THR A 282 21.72 -0.20 -7.04
C THR A 282 22.96 -0.45 -6.17
N PHE A 283 24.07 -0.85 -6.82
CA PHE A 283 25.34 -1.14 -6.16
C PHE A 283 26.43 -0.24 -6.75
N PRO A 284 26.46 1.07 -6.42
CA PRO A 284 27.44 1.98 -6.99
C PRO A 284 28.87 1.58 -6.58
N GLU A 285 29.73 1.34 -7.56
CA GLU A 285 31.12 0.89 -7.33
C GLU A 285 32.13 2.05 -7.28
N ASP A 286 31.77 3.20 -7.87
CA ASP A 286 32.58 4.41 -7.94
C ASP A 286 31.73 5.70 -7.83
N ILE A 287 32.42 6.85 -7.81
CA ILE A 287 31.78 8.17 -7.68
C ILE A 287 30.97 8.55 -8.93
N THR A 288 31.33 8.04 -10.10
CA THR A 288 30.63 8.31 -11.37
C THR A 288 29.25 7.65 -11.36
N GLY A 289 29.17 6.36 -11.04
CA GLY A 289 27.91 5.63 -10.88
C GLY A 289 27.07 6.15 -9.71
N ALA A 290 27.71 6.67 -8.65
CA ALA A 290 26.99 7.32 -7.55
C ALA A 290 26.33 8.65 -7.99
N THR A 291 26.96 9.44 -8.86
CA THR A 291 26.44 10.76 -9.26
C THR A 291 25.53 10.73 -10.49
N GLN A 292 25.55 9.66 -11.28
CA GLN A 292 24.75 9.52 -12.49
C GLN A 292 23.25 9.87 -12.33
N PRO A 293 22.50 9.40 -11.31
CA PRO A 293 21.07 9.73 -11.18
C PRO A 293 20.80 11.21 -10.97
N VAL A 294 21.73 11.94 -10.33
CA VAL A 294 21.64 13.39 -10.15
C VAL A 294 21.80 14.08 -11.50
N MET A 295 22.80 13.68 -12.29
CA MET A 295 23.05 14.23 -13.62
C MET A 295 21.89 13.99 -14.59
N GLU A 296 21.30 12.80 -14.57
CA GLU A 296 20.09 12.46 -15.35
C GLU A 296 18.91 13.38 -14.99
N ASN A 297 18.77 13.75 -13.72
CA ASN A 297 17.66 14.58 -13.25
C ASN A 297 17.80 16.07 -13.62
N LEU A 298 19.03 16.58 -13.79
CA LEU A 298 19.30 17.98 -14.15
C LEU A 298 18.67 18.40 -15.49
N GLY A 299 18.54 17.45 -16.44
CA GLY A 299 17.89 17.69 -17.73
C GLY A 299 16.37 17.67 -17.71
N THR A 300 15.75 17.33 -16.58
CA THR A 300 14.30 17.16 -16.47
C THR A 300 13.63 18.46 -16.01
N LYS A 301 12.69 18.96 -16.82
CA LYS A 301 11.78 20.05 -16.43
C LYS A 301 10.44 19.47 -16.00
N SER A 302 9.97 19.90 -14.84
CA SER A 302 8.63 19.56 -14.35
C SER A 302 7.58 20.21 -15.24
N ARG A 303 6.49 19.48 -15.49
CA ARG A 303 5.27 20.00 -16.14
C ARG A 303 4.39 20.80 -15.19
N GLY A 304 4.77 20.90 -13.91
CA GLY A 304 4.08 21.65 -12.87
C GLY A 304 3.34 20.75 -11.89
N GLY A 305 2.33 21.34 -11.24
CA GLY A 305 1.56 20.70 -10.19
C GLY A 305 1.93 21.16 -8.77
N ASN A 306 1.24 20.57 -7.80
CA ASN A 306 1.33 20.86 -6.38
C ASN A 306 1.00 19.58 -5.57
N GLU A 307 0.66 19.74 -4.29
CA GLU A 307 0.30 18.61 -3.41
C GLU A 307 -0.95 17.86 -3.89
N LEU A 308 -1.91 18.53 -4.53
CA LEU A 308 -3.15 17.93 -5.01
C LEU A 308 -2.99 17.29 -6.39
N ILE A 309 -2.14 17.83 -7.25
CA ILE A 309 -1.94 17.33 -8.62
C ILE A 309 -0.45 17.30 -8.94
N ASP A 310 0.11 16.12 -9.19
CA ASP A 310 1.42 15.97 -9.82
C ASP A 310 1.24 15.72 -11.32
N VAL A 311 1.44 16.78 -12.13
CA VAL A 311 1.24 16.72 -13.58
C VAL A 311 2.20 15.72 -14.23
N ASP A 312 3.41 15.58 -13.69
CA ASP A 312 4.43 14.71 -14.24
C ASP A 312 4.12 13.22 -14.04
N GLU A 313 3.38 12.87 -12.99
CA GLU A 313 2.94 11.51 -12.71
C GLU A 313 1.59 11.20 -13.35
N ALA A 314 0.66 12.16 -13.34
CA ALA A 314 -0.71 11.95 -13.78
C ALA A 314 -0.88 12.03 -15.30
N LEU A 315 -0.22 12.98 -15.97
CA LEU A 315 -0.48 13.26 -17.38
C LEU A 315 -0.04 12.09 -18.26
N GLY A 316 -0.99 11.56 -19.04
CA GLY A 316 -0.78 10.43 -19.92
C GLY A 316 -0.90 9.07 -19.25
N PHE A 317 -1.22 9.02 -17.94
CA PHE A 317 -1.49 7.76 -17.25
C PHE A 317 -2.66 7.03 -17.90
N GLU A 318 -2.44 5.74 -18.20
CA GLU A 318 -3.45 4.85 -18.76
C GLU A 318 -4.05 4.00 -17.63
N PHE A 319 -5.37 4.07 -17.49
CA PHE A 319 -6.07 3.29 -16.49
C PHE A 319 -6.13 1.82 -16.90
N PRO A 320 -6.14 0.88 -15.92
CA PRO A 320 -6.42 -0.52 -16.20
C PRO A 320 -7.72 -0.67 -17.00
N PRO A 321 -7.77 -1.54 -18.02
CA PRO A 321 -8.99 -1.76 -18.78
C PRO A 321 -10.15 -2.20 -17.87
N ILE A 322 -11.33 -1.64 -18.10
CA ILE A 322 -12.55 -2.02 -17.38
C ILE A 322 -13.58 -2.57 -18.33
N THR A 323 -14.26 -3.62 -17.90
CA THR A 323 -15.41 -4.16 -18.60
C THR A 323 -16.71 -3.72 -17.96
N THR A 324 -17.67 -3.35 -18.80
CA THR A 324 -19.08 -3.17 -18.43
C THR A 324 -19.95 -3.99 -19.39
N SER A 325 -21.24 -4.08 -19.10
CA SER A 325 -22.22 -4.65 -20.01
C SER A 325 -23.52 -3.91 -19.86
N TYR A 326 -24.34 -3.95 -20.90
CA TYR A 326 -25.71 -3.49 -20.86
C TYR A 326 -26.59 -4.39 -21.71
N ASP A 327 -27.89 -4.35 -21.42
CA ASP A 327 -28.94 -4.98 -22.20
C ASP A 327 -30.08 -4.00 -22.54
N GLU A 328 -31.13 -4.52 -23.16
CA GLU A 328 -32.32 -3.76 -23.57
C GLU A 328 -33.03 -3.11 -22.38
N LYS A 329 -32.97 -3.73 -21.19
CA LYS A 329 -33.55 -3.19 -19.97
C LYS A 329 -32.76 -1.95 -19.51
N ASP A 330 -31.43 -2.01 -19.53
CA ASP A 330 -30.59 -0.87 -19.17
C ASP A 330 -30.81 0.32 -20.11
N LEU A 331 -30.92 0.05 -21.41
CA LEU A 331 -31.22 1.07 -22.43
C LEU A 331 -32.60 1.70 -22.23
N SER A 332 -33.62 0.87 -21.97
CA SER A 332 -34.99 1.33 -21.70
C SER A 332 -35.07 2.16 -20.42
N LEU A 333 -34.38 1.72 -19.37
CA LEU A 333 -34.29 2.42 -18.09
C LEU A 333 -33.64 3.79 -18.25
N TYR A 334 -32.55 3.87 -19.01
CA TYR A 334 -31.92 5.15 -19.33
C TYR A 334 -32.85 6.06 -20.13
N ALA A 335 -33.50 5.54 -21.18
CA ALA A 335 -34.39 6.32 -22.03
C ALA A 335 -35.54 6.95 -21.22
N LEU A 336 -36.18 6.17 -20.34
CA LEU A 336 -37.18 6.67 -19.38
C LEU A 336 -36.57 7.67 -18.40
N GLY A 337 -35.38 7.37 -17.89
CA GLY A 337 -34.62 8.21 -16.96
C GLY A 337 -34.20 9.57 -17.53
N VAL A 338 -34.20 9.73 -18.85
CA VAL A 338 -34.02 11.04 -19.50
C VAL A 338 -35.31 11.59 -20.09
N GLY A 339 -36.46 10.96 -19.89
CA GLY A 339 -37.78 11.51 -20.24
C GLY A 339 -38.38 11.02 -21.59
N ALA A 340 -37.80 10.01 -22.23
CA ALA A 340 -38.39 9.41 -23.42
C ALA A 340 -39.68 8.62 -23.09
N ALA A 341 -40.54 8.45 -24.09
CA ALA A 341 -41.75 7.62 -24.04
C ALA A 341 -42.74 8.02 -22.94
N ARG A 342 -42.77 9.32 -22.59
CA ARG A 342 -43.75 9.89 -21.66
C ARG A 342 -45.18 9.72 -22.16
N ASP A 343 -45.37 9.83 -23.47
CA ASP A 343 -46.58 9.42 -24.15
C ASP A 343 -46.37 8.01 -24.72
N PRO A 344 -46.98 6.97 -24.12
CA PRO A 344 -46.83 5.59 -24.59
C PRO A 344 -47.48 5.35 -25.96
N LEU A 345 -48.28 6.30 -26.47
CA LEU A 345 -48.89 6.22 -27.80
C LEU A 345 -47.99 6.79 -28.90
N ASN A 346 -46.85 7.39 -28.56
CA ASN A 346 -45.91 7.93 -29.54
C ASN A 346 -44.95 6.84 -30.06
N PRO A 347 -45.16 6.26 -31.26
CA PRO A 347 -44.32 5.18 -31.78
C PRO A 347 -42.86 5.60 -32.00
N LYS A 348 -42.60 6.89 -32.17
CA LYS A 348 -41.24 7.41 -32.40
C LYS A 348 -40.38 7.38 -31.15
N GLU A 349 -40.99 7.44 -29.96
CA GLU A 349 -40.29 7.34 -28.69
C GLU A 349 -40.42 5.95 -28.06
N LEU A 350 -41.51 5.22 -28.36
CA LEU A 350 -41.73 3.85 -27.88
C LEU A 350 -40.58 2.90 -28.28
N ARG A 351 -39.95 3.13 -29.45
CA ARG A 351 -38.78 2.38 -29.93
C ARG A 351 -37.56 2.39 -28.99
N PHE A 352 -37.48 3.33 -28.04
CA PHE A 352 -36.39 3.42 -27.07
C PHE A 352 -36.64 2.61 -25.79
N VAL A 353 -37.87 2.15 -25.57
CA VAL A 353 -38.29 1.50 -24.32
C VAL A 353 -39.02 0.18 -24.52
N TYR A 354 -39.31 -0.19 -25.77
CA TYR A 354 -39.99 -1.43 -26.12
C TYR A 354 -39.12 -2.25 -27.07
N GLU A 355 -38.56 -3.32 -26.54
CA GLU A 355 -37.61 -4.22 -27.21
C GLU A 355 -38.20 -4.92 -28.45
N ASN A 356 -39.52 -5.06 -28.50
CA ASN A 356 -40.26 -5.69 -29.60
C ASN A 356 -40.91 -4.68 -30.57
N HIS A 357 -40.42 -3.44 -30.60
CA HIS A 357 -40.97 -2.39 -31.50
C HIS A 357 -40.87 -2.80 -32.98
N GLY A 358 -41.95 -2.59 -33.75
CA GLY A 358 -42.07 -3.07 -35.14
C GLY A 358 -41.05 -2.48 -36.12
N ASP A 359 -40.56 -1.25 -35.86
CA ASP A 359 -39.49 -0.61 -36.65
C ASP A 359 -38.08 -0.90 -36.08
N GLY A 360 -37.98 -1.80 -35.10
CA GLY A 360 -36.75 -2.14 -34.38
C GLY A 360 -36.52 -1.29 -33.12
N PHE A 361 -36.00 -1.93 -32.07
CA PHE A 361 -35.55 -1.28 -30.85
C PHE A 361 -34.25 -0.50 -31.09
N GLN A 362 -34.14 0.69 -30.49
CA GLN A 362 -32.96 1.54 -30.63
C GLN A 362 -32.48 2.04 -29.28
N ALA A 363 -31.16 2.03 -29.08
CA ALA A 363 -30.54 2.76 -27.99
C ALA A 363 -30.64 4.28 -28.23
N LEU A 364 -30.97 5.06 -27.20
CA LEU A 364 -30.81 6.51 -27.30
C LEU A 364 -29.29 6.84 -27.35
N PRO A 365 -28.79 7.59 -28.36
CA PRO A 365 -27.35 7.79 -28.57
C PRO A 365 -26.60 8.37 -27.36
N SER A 366 -27.28 9.20 -26.58
CA SER A 366 -26.72 9.80 -25.36
C SER A 366 -26.36 8.77 -24.29
N TYR A 367 -26.85 7.52 -24.35
CA TYR A 367 -26.45 6.43 -23.45
C TYR A 367 -24.96 6.11 -23.53
N ALA A 368 -24.28 6.41 -24.65
CA ALA A 368 -22.86 6.10 -24.86
C ALA A 368 -21.91 6.66 -23.78
N VAL A 369 -22.34 7.69 -23.05
CA VAL A 369 -21.60 8.26 -21.90
C VAL A 369 -21.72 7.41 -20.64
N VAL A 370 -22.83 6.70 -20.45
CA VAL A 370 -23.18 6.02 -19.20
C VAL A 370 -22.19 4.89 -18.89
N PRO A 371 -21.91 3.93 -19.80
CA PRO A 371 -20.91 2.90 -19.52
C PRO A 371 -19.51 3.46 -19.23
N ALA A 372 -19.11 4.54 -19.92
CA ALA A 372 -17.81 5.19 -19.72
C ALA A 372 -17.68 5.84 -18.33
N VAL A 373 -18.71 6.58 -17.90
CA VAL A 373 -18.74 7.19 -16.56
C VAL A 373 -18.81 6.11 -15.48
N ASN A 374 -19.62 5.08 -15.66
CA ASN A 374 -19.71 3.95 -14.72
C ASN A 374 -18.36 3.25 -14.56
N ALA A 375 -17.58 3.11 -15.63
CA ALA A 375 -16.23 2.57 -15.56
C ALA A 375 -15.29 3.44 -14.71
N VAL A 376 -15.35 4.76 -14.84
CA VAL A 376 -14.58 5.69 -14.00
C VAL A 376 -15.02 5.62 -12.53
N LEU A 377 -16.33 5.65 -12.27
CA LEU A 377 -16.86 5.55 -10.90
C LEU A 377 -16.45 4.24 -10.23
N LYS A 378 -16.41 3.14 -10.99
CA LYS A 378 -15.91 1.85 -10.50
C LYS A 378 -14.43 1.90 -10.10
N LEU A 379 -13.56 2.53 -10.91
CA LEU A 379 -12.14 2.73 -10.54
C LEU A 379 -12.02 3.48 -9.22
N VAL A 380 -12.77 4.58 -9.08
CA VAL A 380 -12.77 5.40 -7.87
C VAL A 380 -13.23 4.60 -6.65
N ALA A 381 -14.31 3.83 -6.77
CA ALA A 381 -14.83 2.97 -5.71
C ALA A 381 -13.83 1.87 -5.28
N GLU A 382 -13.04 1.36 -6.23
CA GLU A 382 -11.96 0.40 -5.98
C GLU A 382 -10.66 1.07 -5.45
N GLY A 383 -10.66 2.40 -5.25
CA GLY A 383 -9.48 3.15 -4.82
C GLY A 383 -8.39 3.30 -5.88
N LYS A 384 -8.69 2.97 -7.14
CA LYS A 384 -7.77 3.04 -8.28
C LYS A 384 -7.84 4.43 -8.91
N GLN A 385 -7.01 5.34 -8.43
CA GLN A 385 -6.82 6.67 -9.02
C GLN A 385 -5.52 6.74 -9.82
N ALA A 386 -5.42 7.69 -10.76
CA ALA A 386 -4.15 7.94 -11.42
C ALA A 386 -3.11 8.45 -10.40
N PRO A 387 -1.86 7.96 -10.44
CA PRO A 387 -0.74 8.52 -9.68
C PRO A 387 -0.67 10.04 -9.89
N GLY A 388 -0.30 10.77 -8.85
CA GLY A 388 -0.27 12.23 -8.88
C GLY A 388 -1.62 12.95 -8.67
N LEU A 389 -2.78 12.30 -8.85
CA LEU A 389 -4.08 12.91 -8.56
C LEU A 389 -4.50 12.65 -7.11
N ASN A 390 -4.29 13.64 -6.24
CA ASN A 390 -4.42 13.53 -4.78
C ASN A 390 -5.53 14.45 -4.23
N TYR A 391 -6.75 14.31 -4.73
CA TYR A 391 -7.90 15.09 -4.26
C TYR A 391 -9.13 14.20 -4.10
N GLY A 392 -10.01 14.56 -3.17
CA GLY A 392 -11.29 13.90 -2.95
C GLY A 392 -12.38 14.38 -3.91
N LEU A 393 -13.49 13.64 -3.97
CA LEU A 393 -14.67 13.98 -4.79
C LEU A 393 -15.33 15.30 -4.35
N ASP A 394 -15.12 15.74 -3.10
CA ASP A 394 -15.63 16.99 -2.57
C ASP A 394 -15.14 18.24 -3.33
N ARG A 395 -13.98 18.12 -4.00
CA ARG A 395 -13.38 19.19 -4.80
C ARG A 395 -13.75 19.14 -6.27
N VAL A 396 -14.40 18.07 -6.72
CA VAL A 396 -14.61 17.77 -8.14
C VAL A 396 -15.99 18.22 -8.59
N LEU A 397 -16.03 18.94 -9.70
CA LEU A 397 -17.25 19.21 -10.46
C LEU A 397 -17.09 18.64 -11.87
N HIS A 398 -18.11 17.96 -12.38
CA HIS A 398 -18.17 17.56 -13.77
C HIS A 398 -18.47 18.81 -14.62
N GLY A 399 -17.45 19.38 -15.25
CA GLY A 399 -17.55 20.68 -15.92
C GLY A 399 -17.97 20.59 -17.39
N GLU A 400 -17.37 19.68 -18.15
CA GLU A 400 -17.67 19.50 -19.58
C GLU A 400 -17.72 18.02 -19.94
N GLN A 401 -18.56 17.69 -20.93
CA GLN A 401 -18.68 16.36 -21.50
C GLN A 401 -18.59 16.46 -23.03
N TYR A 402 -17.78 15.60 -23.62
CA TYR A 402 -17.82 15.29 -25.05
C TYR A 402 -18.12 13.81 -25.24
N THR A 403 -18.98 13.50 -26.21
CA THR A 403 -19.32 12.13 -26.57
C THR A 403 -19.43 12.05 -28.08
N GLU A 404 -18.71 11.10 -28.68
CA GLU A 404 -18.79 10.75 -30.11
C GLU A 404 -19.20 9.29 -30.23
N LEU A 405 -20.18 9.02 -31.09
CA LEU A 405 -20.56 7.67 -31.50
C LEU A 405 -19.99 7.42 -32.89
N LEU A 406 -19.15 6.40 -33.00
CA LEU A 406 -18.60 5.94 -34.28
C LEU A 406 -19.58 5.00 -34.98
N ARG A 407 -20.45 4.35 -34.21
CA ARG A 407 -21.51 3.43 -34.63
C ARG A 407 -22.73 3.57 -33.74
N PRO A 408 -23.94 3.29 -34.23
CA PRO A 408 -25.09 3.07 -33.36
C PRO A 408 -24.79 1.98 -32.33
N LEU A 409 -25.23 2.18 -31.09
CA LEU A 409 -25.07 1.17 -30.05
C LEU A 409 -25.97 -0.05 -30.36
N PRO A 410 -25.46 -1.29 -30.26
CA PRO A 410 -26.29 -2.48 -30.35
C PRO A 410 -27.31 -2.54 -29.19
N PRO A 411 -28.38 -3.35 -29.28
CA PRO A 411 -29.37 -3.53 -28.20
C PRO A 411 -28.79 -4.07 -26.89
N HIS A 412 -27.69 -4.81 -26.97
CA HIS A 412 -26.94 -5.31 -25.83
C HIS A 412 -25.47 -5.46 -26.25
N ALA A 413 -24.55 -5.28 -25.31
CA ALA A 413 -23.14 -5.55 -25.54
C ALA A 413 -22.38 -5.73 -24.23
N LYS A 414 -21.31 -6.54 -24.31
CA LYS A 414 -20.18 -6.43 -23.39
C LYS A 414 -19.21 -5.38 -23.94
N LEU A 415 -18.77 -4.49 -23.07
CA LEU A 415 -17.91 -3.37 -23.42
C LEU A 415 -16.56 -3.48 -22.71
N ARG A 416 -15.52 -3.01 -23.38
CA ARG A 416 -14.20 -2.76 -22.79
C ARG A 416 -13.88 -1.27 -22.92
N HIS A 417 -13.49 -0.66 -21.81
CA HIS A 417 -13.13 0.74 -21.72
C HIS A 417 -11.63 0.90 -21.54
N GLN A 418 -11.04 1.83 -22.26
CA GLN A 418 -9.65 2.25 -22.09
C GLN A 418 -9.65 3.75 -21.77
N GLY A 419 -9.28 4.07 -20.54
CA GLY A 419 -9.21 5.45 -20.05
C GLY A 419 -7.78 5.97 -20.00
N LYS A 420 -7.60 7.27 -20.25
CA LYS A 420 -6.31 7.95 -20.10
C LYS A 420 -6.50 9.38 -19.60
N VAL A 421 -5.63 9.83 -18.71
CA VAL A 421 -5.52 11.26 -18.37
C VAL A 421 -4.92 11.98 -19.58
N LYS A 422 -5.79 12.63 -20.36
CA LYS A 422 -5.45 13.24 -21.64
C LYS A 422 -4.70 14.55 -21.44
N ASP A 423 -5.26 15.44 -20.62
CA ASP A 423 -4.74 16.79 -20.38
C ASP A 423 -4.96 17.23 -18.92
N ILE A 424 -4.08 18.11 -18.43
CA ILE A 424 -4.22 18.77 -17.13
C ILE A 424 -3.87 20.24 -17.30
N PHE A 425 -4.74 21.14 -16.85
CA PHE A 425 -4.56 22.59 -17.01
C PHE A 425 -4.67 23.34 -15.69
N ASP A 426 -3.90 24.43 -15.57
CA ASP A 426 -3.95 25.36 -14.45
C ASP A 426 -4.95 26.50 -14.73
N LYS A 427 -6.06 26.53 -14.00
CA LYS A 427 -7.07 27.60 -14.05
C LYS A 427 -6.94 28.53 -12.85
N GLY A 428 -5.71 28.94 -12.52
CA GLY A 428 -5.44 29.94 -11.49
C GLY A 428 -5.50 29.33 -10.10
N LYS A 429 -6.62 29.42 -9.38
CA LYS A 429 -6.76 28.73 -8.08
C LYS A 429 -7.28 27.29 -8.23
N ASN A 430 -7.70 26.89 -9.42
CA ASN A 430 -8.35 25.61 -9.70
C ASN A 430 -7.63 24.89 -10.83
N ALA A 431 -7.92 23.61 -11.04
CA ALA A 431 -7.37 22.82 -12.13
C ALA A 431 -8.47 22.24 -13.02
N LEU A 432 -8.12 21.92 -14.27
CA LEU A 432 -8.89 21.02 -15.11
C LEU A 432 -8.13 19.71 -15.28
N VAL A 433 -8.84 18.59 -15.19
CA VAL A 433 -8.33 17.27 -15.54
C VAL A 433 -9.24 16.67 -16.61
N VAL A 434 -8.68 16.40 -17.78
CA VAL A 434 -9.41 15.84 -18.92
C VAL A 434 -9.07 14.37 -19.04
N THR A 435 -10.09 13.52 -19.03
CA THR A 435 -9.95 12.06 -19.20
C THR A 435 -10.58 11.64 -20.52
N ASP A 436 -9.77 11.05 -21.41
CA ASP A 436 -10.24 10.37 -22.63
C ASP A 436 -10.63 8.94 -22.29
N ILE A 437 -11.78 8.48 -22.78
CA ILE A 437 -12.29 7.13 -22.55
C ILE A 437 -12.80 6.58 -23.87
N ARG A 438 -12.13 5.54 -24.37
CA ARG A 438 -12.54 4.81 -25.57
C ARG A 438 -13.26 3.54 -25.20
N THR A 439 -14.40 3.31 -25.85
CA THR A 439 -15.28 2.19 -25.58
C THR A 439 -15.34 1.27 -26.78
N PHE A 440 -15.00 0.00 -26.56
CA PHE A 440 -14.97 -1.04 -27.57
C PHE A 440 -16.02 -2.11 -27.26
N ASN A 441 -16.58 -2.72 -28.29
CA ASN A 441 -17.25 -4.01 -28.15
C ASN A 441 -16.20 -5.04 -27.70
N ALA A 442 -16.43 -5.70 -26.56
CA ALA A 442 -15.47 -6.63 -25.97
C ALA A 442 -15.28 -7.91 -26.79
N GLU A 443 -16.27 -8.29 -27.60
CA GLU A 443 -16.26 -9.51 -28.40
C GLU A 443 -15.69 -9.29 -29.80
N THR A 444 -16.06 -8.19 -30.47
CA THR A 444 -15.60 -7.89 -31.83
C THR A 444 -14.34 -7.03 -31.88
N GLY A 445 -14.04 -6.30 -30.80
CA GLY A 445 -12.96 -5.30 -30.77
C GLY A 445 -13.28 -3.99 -31.48
N GLU A 446 -14.48 -3.82 -32.04
CA GLU A 446 -14.90 -2.59 -32.74
C GLU A 446 -15.02 -1.41 -31.75
N GLU A 447 -14.45 -0.26 -32.09
CA GLU A 447 -14.60 0.98 -31.31
C GLU A 447 -16.01 1.56 -31.55
N LEU A 448 -16.81 1.67 -30.50
CA LEU A 448 -18.19 2.14 -30.58
C LEU A 448 -18.31 3.63 -30.27
N ALA A 449 -17.60 4.10 -29.25
CA ALA A 449 -17.74 5.47 -28.75
C ALA A 449 -16.45 6.03 -28.15
N ARG A 450 -16.31 7.35 -28.20
CA ARG A 450 -15.27 8.14 -27.54
C ARG A 450 -15.91 9.14 -26.60
N ASN A 451 -15.41 9.23 -25.38
CA ASN A 451 -15.86 10.17 -24.39
C ASN A 451 -14.68 10.98 -23.87
N GLU A 452 -14.86 12.30 -23.72
CA GLU A 452 -13.95 13.13 -22.94
C GLU A 452 -14.71 13.74 -21.77
N MET A 453 -14.24 13.42 -20.57
CA MET A 453 -14.79 13.96 -19.33
C MET A 453 -13.83 14.99 -18.76
N THR A 454 -14.31 16.22 -18.59
CA THR A 454 -13.52 17.31 -18.01
C THR A 454 -13.97 17.58 -16.58
N LEU A 455 -13.08 17.32 -15.64
CA LEU A 455 -13.28 17.59 -14.22
C LEU A 455 -12.67 18.93 -13.84
N PHE A 456 -13.44 19.78 -13.17
CA PHE A 456 -12.97 21.01 -12.55
C PHE A 456 -12.65 20.73 -11.08
N VAL A 457 -11.38 20.88 -10.70
CA VAL A 457 -10.89 20.54 -9.36
C VAL A 457 -10.60 21.82 -8.58
N ARG A 458 -11.42 22.08 -7.56
CA ARG A 458 -11.38 23.31 -6.78
C ARG A 458 -10.18 23.37 -5.84
N GLY A 459 -9.46 24.50 -5.87
CA GLY A 459 -8.28 24.74 -5.03
C GLY A 459 -7.02 23.97 -5.46
N ALA A 460 -7.10 23.18 -6.52
CA ALA A 460 -5.98 22.37 -6.98
C ALA A 460 -5.05 23.10 -7.96
N GLY A 461 -5.34 24.35 -8.32
CA GLY A 461 -4.53 25.17 -9.25
C GLY A 461 -3.32 25.84 -8.62
N GLY A 462 -2.70 26.76 -9.37
CA GLY A 462 -1.85 27.80 -8.79
C GLY A 462 -0.35 27.54 -8.94
N TRP A 463 0.01 26.63 -9.84
CA TRP A 463 1.40 26.25 -10.09
C TRP A 463 1.99 26.96 -11.31
N GLY A 464 1.22 27.80 -12.01
CA GLY A 464 1.65 28.58 -13.17
C GLY A 464 1.69 27.79 -14.48
N GLY A 465 0.88 26.73 -14.61
CA GLY A 465 0.83 25.89 -15.81
C GLY A 465 0.03 26.48 -16.97
N GLU A 466 -0.09 25.72 -18.06
CA GLU A 466 -0.93 26.11 -19.20
C GLU A 466 -2.40 26.23 -18.78
N ARG A 467 -3.06 27.30 -19.23
CA ARG A 467 -4.48 27.54 -18.92
C ARG A 467 -5.44 26.63 -19.70
N GLY A 468 -4.97 25.93 -20.74
CA GLY A 468 -5.82 25.11 -21.61
C GLY A 468 -6.77 25.94 -22.49
N PRO A 469 -7.73 25.27 -23.18
CA PRO A 469 -8.54 25.89 -24.22
C PRO A 469 -9.43 27.03 -23.70
N ALA A 470 -9.74 27.96 -24.61
CA ALA A 470 -10.60 29.11 -24.38
C ALA A 470 -12.03 28.69 -24.01
N SER A 471 -12.71 29.53 -23.22
CA SER A 471 -14.07 29.26 -22.74
C SER A 471 -15.15 29.42 -23.82
N ASP A 472 -14.85 30.09 -24.94
CA ASP A 472 -15.86 30.68 -25.84
C ASP A 472 -16.11 29.84 -27.10
N ILE A 473 -16.07 28.51 -26.97
CA ILE A 473 -16.40 27.59 -28.07
C ILE A 473 -17.92 27.34 -28.06
N ASN A 474 -18.54 27.21 -29.25
CA ASN A 474 -19.98 26.92 -29.42
C ASN A 474 -20.92 27.91 -28.69
N VAL A 475 -20.56 29.19 -28.68
CA VAL A 475 -21.43 30.23 -28.13
C VAL A 475 -22.66 30.40 -29.04
N PRO A 476 -23.88 30.47 -28.50
CA PRO A 476 -25.08 30.76 -29.29
C PRO A 476 -24.91 32.05 -30.11
N PRO A 477 -25.32 32.08 -31.39
CA PRO A 477 -25.22 33.27 -32.21
C PRO A 477 -26.18 34.37 -31.71
N GLU A 478 -25.86 35.63 -32.01
CA GLU A 478 -26.67 36.80 -31.66
C GLU A 478 -27.93 36.94 -32.55
N ARG A 479 -28.75 35.89 -32.60
CA ARG A 479 -30.04 35.84 -33.28
C ARG A 479 -31.02 34.93 -32.53
N ALA A 480 -32.31 35.02 -32.85
CA ALA A 480 -33.32 34.13 -32.28
C ALA A 480 -33.01 32.63 -32.60
N PRO A 481 -33.33 31.69 -31.68
CA PRO A 481 -33.22 30.26 -31.94
C PRO A 481 -34.10 29.85 -33.13
N ASP A 482 -33.64 28.88 -33.92
CA ASP A 482 -34.43 28.31 -35.02
C ASP A 482 -35.53 27.37 -34.49
N ALA A 483 -35.28 26.77 -33.33
CA ALA A 483 -36.27 25.94 -32.63
C ALA A 483 -36.08 26.04 -31.11
N VAL A 484 -37.19 25.87 -30.38
CA VAL A 484 -37.22 25.82 -28.93
C VAL A 484 -38.10 24.65 -28.50
N VAL A 485 -37.58 23.78 -27.63
CA VAL A 485 -38.35 22.69 -27.02
C VAL A 485 -38.38 22.90 -25.52
N THR A 486 -39.58 22.87 -24.94
CA THR A 486 -39.79 22.94 -23.49
C THR A 486 -40.30 21.61 -22.95
N GLU A 487 -39.67 21.09 -21.90
CA GLU A 487 -40.09 19.86 -21.25
C GLU A 487 -39.95 19.96 -19.74
N LYS A 488 -41.05 19.70 -19.02
CA LYS A 488 -41.05 19.62 -17.55
C LYS A 488 -40.54 18.27 -17.09
N THR A 489 -39.43 18.28 -16.34
CA THR A 489 -38.87 17.06 -15.72
C THR A 489 -39.80 16.51 -14.64
N GLN A 490 -39.69 15.22 -14.34
CA GLN A 490 -40.47 14.62 -13.24
C GLN A 490 -39.84 14.98 -11.88
N GLU A 491 -40.66 15.03 -10.82
CA GLU A 491 -40.17 15.28 -9.44
C GLU A 491 -39.18 14.19 -8.98
N ASN A 492 -39.37 12.95 -9.46
CA ASN A 492 -38.50 11.81 -9.19
C ASN A 492 -37.46 11.55 -10.30
N GLN A 493 -37.23 12.49 -11.23
CA GLN A 493 -36.36 12.26 -12.41
C GLN A 493 -34.95 11.83 -12.02
N ALA A 494 -34.36 12.47 -11.00
CA ALA A 494 -33.02 12.12 -10.51
C ALA A 494 -32.97 10.70 -9.91
N LEU A 495 -34.06 10.28 -9.24
CA LEU A 495 -34.18 8.95 -8.64
C LEU A 495 -34.31 7.85 -9.68
N LEU A 496 -34.91 8.16 -10.83
CA LEU A 496 -34.98 7.23 -11.96
C LEU A 496 -33.64 7.19 -12.72
N TYR A 497 -33.07 8.35 -13.04
CA TYR A 497 -31.83 8.44 -13.83
C TYR A 497 -30.64 7.75 -13.14
N ARG A 498 -30.47 7.93 -11.83
CA ARG A 498 -29.37 7.32 -11.06
C ARG A 498 -29.30 5.79 -11.19
N LEU A 499 -30.42 5.12 -11.49
CA LEU A 499 -30.45 3.67 -11.70
C LEU A 499 -29.66 3.24 -12.95
N SER A 500 -29.30 4.19 -13.82
CA SER A 500 -28.40 3.96 -14.95
C SER A 500 -26.91 3.90 -14.54
N GLY A 501 -26.57 4.18 -13.27
CA GLY A 501 -25.24 3.89 -12.71
C GLY A 501 -24.55 5.02 -11.95
N ASP A 502 -25.08 6.25 -11.97
CA ASP A 502 -24.56 7.34 -11.12
C ASP A 502 -25.31 7.42 -9.79
N TRP A 503 -24.77 6.71 -8.79
CA TRP A 503 -25.36 6.57 -7.46
C TRP A 503 -25.04 7.71 -6.49
N ASN A 504 -24.39 8.79 -6.94
CA ASN A 504 -23.94 9.88 -6.08
C ASN A 504 -25.09 10.43 -5.19
N PRO A 505 -24.93 10.44 -3.85
CA PRO A 505 -25.97 10.90 -2.92
C PRO A 505 -26.44 12.34 -3.15
N LEU A 506 -25.60 13.18 -3.79
CA LEU A 506 -25.93 14.55 -4.19
C LEU A 506 -27.27 14.67 -4.94
N HIS A 507 -27.69 13.60 -5.61
CA HIS A 507 -28.89 13.54 -6.45
C HIS A 507 -30.10 12.87 -5.79
N ALA A 508 -29.97 12.39 -4.54
CA ALA A 508 -31.04 11.64 -3.86
C ALA A 508 -31.22 12.01 -2.39
N ASP A 509 -30.14 12.33 -1.68
CA ASP A 509 -30.14 12.57 -0.24
C ASP A 509 -30.16 14.09 0.05
N PRO A 510 -31.24 14.61 0.69
CA PRO A 510 -31.34 16.03 1.03
C PRO A 510 -30.26 16.53 1.99
N GLU A 511 -29.85 15.72 2.99
CA GLU A 511 -28.83 16.13 3.96
C GLU A 511 -27.47 16.25 3.28
N PHE A 512 -27.14 15.26 2.44
CA PHE A 512 -25.91 15.29 1.66
C PHE A 512 -25.89 16.47 0.70
N ALA A 513 -26.97 16.71 -0.05
CA ALA A 513 -27.05 17.87 -0.95
C ALA A 513 -26.91 19.21 -0.19
N GLY A 514 -27.54 19.32 0.98
CA GLY A 514 -27.43 20.47 1.88
C GLY A 514 -26.00 20.75 2.33
N ALA A 515 -25.24 19.71 2.68
CA ALA A 515 -23.83 19.83 3.08
C ALA A 515 -22.93 20.40 1.96
N PHE A 516 -23.31 20.20 0.70
CA PHE A 516 -22.62 20.75 -0.48
C PHE A 516 -23.18 22.08 -0.97
N GLY A 517 -24.08 22.70 -0.21
CA GLY A 517 -24.61 24.04 -0.47
C GLY A 517 -25.82 24.07 -1.41
N PHE A 518 -26.45 22.92 -1.69
CA PHE A 518 -27.68 22.86 -2.48
C PHE A 518 -28.91 22.84 -1.57
N PRO A 519 -29.98 23.58 -1.91
CA PRO A 519 -31.19 23.65 -1.07
C PRO A 519 -31.99 22.34 -1.06
N LYS A 520 -31.79 21.47 -2.06
CA LYS A 520 -32.38 20.13 -2.22
C LYS A 520 -31.54 19.33 -3.23
N PRO A 521 -31.74 18.00 -3.37
CA PRO A 521 -31.03 17.21 -4.36
C PRO A 521 -31.20 17.77 -5.78
N ILE A 522 -30.09 17.82 -6.53
CA ILE A 522 -30.06 18.32 -7.90
C ILE A 522 -30.19 17.17 -8.91
N LEU A 523 -30.69 17.46 -10.10
CA LEU A 523 -30.69 16.52 -11.21
C LEU A 523 -29.26 16.36 -11.76
N HIS A 524 -28.89 15.15 -12.18
CA HIS A 524 -27.59 14.90 -12.83
C HIS A 524 -27.45 15.75 -14.09
N GLY A 525 -26.30 16.42 -14.28
CA GLY A 525 -26.04 17.15 -15.52
C GLY A 525 -26.14 16.26 -16.76
N LEU A 526 -25.70 15.00 -16.64
CA LEU A 526 -25.82 14.00 -17.71
C LEU A 526 -27.28 13.57 -18.01
N CYS A 527 -28.21 13.76 -17.07
CA CYS A 527 -29.64 13.60 -17.34
C CYS A 527 -30.15 14.74 -18.23
N THR A 528 -29.87 15.99 -17.86
CA THR A 528 -30.21 17.19 -18.67
C THR A 528 -29.59 17.12 -20.06
N TYR A 529 -28.37 16.61 -20.16
CA TYR A 529 -27.69 16.28 -21.43
C TYR A 529 -28.49 15.29 -22.27
N GLY A 530 -29.03 14.22 -21.68
CA GLY A 530 -29.88 13.25 -22.38
C GLY A 530 -31.19 13.86 -22.90
N HIS A 531 -31.83 14.74 -22.12
CA HIS A 531 -32.98 15.52 -22.59
C HIS A 531 -32.61 16.38 -23.81
N VAL A 532 -31.50 17.11 -23.74
CA VAL A 532 -31.03 17.96 -24.84
C VAL A 532 -30.80 17.16 -26.13
N VAL A 533 -30.15 16.00 -26.05
CA VAL A 533 -29.94 15.12 -27.22
C VAL A 533 -31.29 14.66 -27.79
N ARG A 534 -32.24 14.25 -26.95
CA ARG A 534 -33.59 13.87 -27.42
C ARG A 534 -34.31 15.05 -28.08
N HIS A 535 -34.26 16.25 -27.51
CA HIS A 535 -34.92 17.44 -28.06
C HIS A 535 -34.38 17.78 -29.47
N VAL A 536 -33.07 17.70 -29.68
CA VAL A 536 -32.45 17.93 -30.99
C VAL A 536 -32.83 16.85 -31.99
N LEU A 537 -32.77 15.57 -31.60
CA LEU A 537 -33.16 14.46 -32.49
C LEU A 537 -34.64 14.53 -32.88
N LYS A 538 -35.52 14.84 -31.92
CA LYS A 538 -36.95 15.04 -32.16
C LYS A 538 -37.21 16.17 -33.16
N THR A 539 -36.45 17.25 -33.07
CA THR A 539 -36.64 18.45 -33.90
C THR A 539 -36.07 18.30 -35.31
N PHE A 540 -34.87 17.73 -35.44
CA PHE A 540 -34.12 17.76 -36.70
C PHE A 540 -34.01 16.41 -37.42
N ARG A 541 -34.35 15.30 -36.77
CA ARG A 541 -34.18 13.93 -37.30
C ARG A 541 -35.33 12.98 -36.94
N ASP A 542 -36.49 13.53 -36.60
CA ASP A 542 -37.69 12.75 -36.29
C ASP A 542 -37.48 11.64 -35.24
N SER A 543 -36.64 11.93 -34.24
CA SER A 543 -36.19 10.99 -33.20
C SER A 543 -35.40 9.77 -33.71
N ASP A 544 -34.84 9.79 -34.91
CA ASP A 544 -33.93 8.73 -35.37
C ASP A 544 -32.51 8.94 -34.83
N GLY A 545 -32.17 8.16 -33.80
CA GLY A 545 -30.88 8.25 -33.12
C GLY A 545 -29.67 7.90 -34.00
N ARG A 546 -29.86 7.20 -35.13
CA ARG A 546 -28.75 6.79 -36.01
C ARG A 546 -28.06 7.96 -36.71
N PHE A 547 -28.70 9.13 -36.75
CA PHE A 547 -28.09 10.35 -37.28
C PHE A 547 -27.20 11.09 -36.26
N PHE A 548 -27.25 10.72 -34.99
CA PHE A 548 -26.36 11.32 -33.99
C PHE A 548 -24.91 10.97 -34.28
N LYS A 549 -24.03 11.98 -34.30
CA LYS A 549 -22.58 11.79 -34.45
C LYS A 549 -21.85 12.11 -33.16
N SER A 550 -22.00 13.33 -32.66
CA SER A 550 -21.33 13.75 -31.43
C SER A 550 -22.03 14.90 -30.74
N ILE A 551 -21.70 15.12 -29.48
CA ILE A 551 -22.12 16.27 -28.70
C ILE A 551 -20.96 16.75 -27.83
N LYS A 552 -20.82 18.06 -27.71
CA LYS A 552 -20.01 18.72 -26.69
C LYS A 552 -20.91 19.62 -25.85
N VAL A 553 -20.77 19.59 -24.53
CA VAL A 553 -21.50 20.47 -23.61
C VAL A 553 -20.58 21.01 -22.51
N ARG A 554 -20.93 22.19 -21.98
CA ARG A 554 -20.49 22.65 -20.66
C ARG A 554 -21.68 22.70 -19.71
N PHE A 555 -21.52 22.15 -18.52
CA PHE A 555 -22.48 22.29 -17.43
C PHE A 555 -22.24 23.61 -16.70
N ALA A 556 -23.27 24.45 -16.60
CA ALA A 556 -23.14 25.82 -16.11
C ALA A 556 -23.83 26.06 -14.77
N GLU A 557 -25.04 25.52 -14.60
CA GLU A 557 -25.86 25.67 -13.39
C GLU A 557 -26.58 24.37 -13.06
N SER A 558 -27.08 24.28 -11.83
CA SER A 558 -27.84 23.11 -11.38
C SER A 558 -29.28 23.14 -11.88
N VAL A 559 -29.83 21.95 -12.15
CA VAL A 559 -31.26 21.72 -12.40
C VAL A 559 -31.83 21.03 -11.17
N PHE A 560 -33.03 21.40 -10.75
CA PHE A 560 -33.77 20.65 -9.74
C PHE A 560 -34.82 19.76 -10.40
N PRO A 561 -34.99 18.50 -9.94
CA PRO A 561 -36.11 17.68 -10.39
C PRO A 561 -37.44 18.42 -10.23
N GLY A 562 -38.31 18.32 -11.24
CA GLY A 562 -39.57 19.05 -11.34
C GLY A 562 -39.49 20.37 -12.13
N GLU A 563 -38.29 20.92 -12.39
CA GLU A 563 -38.12 22.13 -13.21
C GLU A 563 -38.33 21.86 -14.71
N THR A 564 -38.60 22.93 -15.45
CA THR A 564 -38.87 22.94 -16.88
C THR A 564 -37.62 23.30 -17.65
N LEU A 565 -37.12 22.34 -18.42
CA LEU A 565 -36.01 22.55 -19.34
C LEU A 565 -36.52 23.26 -20.59
N GLN A 566 -35.86 24.34 -21.00
CA GLN A 566 -36.03 24.98 -22.30
C GLN A 566 -34.74 24.82 -23.09
N THR A 567 -34.78 24.03 -24.15
CA THR A 567 -33.67 23.80 -25.08
C THR A 567 -33.84 24.68 -26.31
N GLU A 568 -32.95 25.66 -26.43
CA GLU A 568 -32.85 26.60 -27.55
C GLU A 568 -31.81 26.06 -28.55
N MET A 569 -32.17 26.02 -29.82
CA MET A 569 -31.39 25.37 -30.87
C MET A 569 -31.19 26.32 -32.06
N TRP A 570 -29.95 26.44 -32.52
CA TRP A 570 -29.57 27.19 -33.71
C TRP A 570 -28.92 26.24 -34.70
N LYS A 571 -29.57 26.05 -35.85
CA LYS A 571 -29.04 25.29 -36.98
C LYS A 571 -27.99 26.13 -37.68
N GLU A 572 -26.73 25.77 -37.50
CA GLU A 572 -25.59 26.39 -38.19
C GLU A 572 -25.39 25.78 -39.58
N SER A 573 -25.63 24.47 -39.70
CA SER A 573 -25.67 23.74 -40.97
C SER A 573 -26.55 22.49 -40.84
N ASP A 574 -26.74 21.72 -41.92
CA ASP A 574 -27.51 20.47 -41.89
C ASP A 574 -26.92 19.40 -40.96
N SER A 575 -25.62 19.52 -40.63
CA SER A 575 -24.88 18.59 -39.79
C SER A 575 -24.50 19.15 -38.42
N ARG A 576 -24.87 20.40 -38.09
CA ARG A 576 -24.38 21.05 -36.86
C ARG A 576 -25.40 21.99 -36.25
N ILE A 577 -25.75 21.72 -34.99
CA ILE A 577 -26.74 22.45 -34.20
C ILE A 577 -26.05 23.00 -32.95
N ILE A 578 -26.00 24.32 -32.80
CA ILE A 578 -25.60 24.96 -31.54
C ILE A 578 -26.79 24.91 -30.58
N VAL A 579 -26.53 24.62 -29.31
CA VAL A 579 -27.57 24.40 -28.32
C VAL A 579 -27.28 25.17 -27.04
N ARG A 580 -28.35 25.66 -26.41
CA ARG A 580 -28.34 26.16 -25.04
C ARG A 580 -29.55 25.59 -24.31
N CYS A 581 -29.37 25.15 -23.07
CA CYS A 581 -30.49 24.73 -22.23
C CYS A 581 -30.56 25.62 -21.00
N LYS A 582 -31.75 26.08 -20.66
CA LYS A 582 -32.03 26.81 -19.42
C LYS A 582 -33.17 26.17 -18.63
N VAL A 583 -33.26 26.51 -17.36
CA VAL A 583 -34.44 26.24 -16.54
C VAL A 583 -35.38 27.44 -16.58
N LEU A 584 -36.62 27.22 -17.01
CA LEU A 584 -37.57 28.30 -17.30
C LEU A 584 -37.96 29.07 -16.03
N GLU A 585 -38.11 28.37 -14.91
CA GLU A 585 -38.55 28.93 -13.64
C GLU A 585 -37.57 29.97 -13.07
N ARG A 586 -36.27 29.87 -13.40
CA ARG A 586 -35.22 30.74 -12.85
C ARG A 586 -34.45 31.53 -13.91
N GLU A 587 -34.74 31.31 -15.19
CA GLU A 587 -33.99 31.88 -16.33
C GLU A 587 -32.47 31.67 -16.21
N LYS A 588 -32.06 30.50 -15.69
CA LYS A 588 -30.64 30.11 -15.53
C LYS A 588 -30.22 29.14 -16.62
N VAL A 589 -29.12 29.44 -17.30
CA VAL A 589 -28.50 28.56 -18.29
C VAL A 589 -27.81 27.40 -17.59
N VAL A 590 -28.23 26.17 -17.87
CA VAL A 590 -27.73 24.94 -17.23
C VAL A 590 -26.81 24.14 -18.16
N ILE A 591 -27.00 24.24 -19.48
CA ILE A 591 -26.07 23.75 -20.50
C ILE A 591 -25.72 24.92 -21.41
N SER A 592 -24.43 25.25 -21.49
CA SER A 592 -23.87 26.30 -22.35
C SER A 592 -22.77 25.73 -23.25
N ASN A 593 -22.30 26.55 -24.20
CA ASN A 593 -21.16 26.23 -25.06
C ASN A 593 -21.32 24.86 -25.73
N ALA A 594 -22.54 24.54 -26.14
CA ALA A 594 -22.91 23.21 -26.57
C ALA A 594 -23.19 23.14 -28.08
N ALA A 595 -22.77 22.04 -28.68
CA ALA A 595 -23.08 21.74 -30.07
C ALA A 595 -23.33 20.24 -30.24
N ILE A 596 -24.31 19.90 -31.08
CA ILE A 596 -24.55 18.54 -31.54
C ILE A 596 -24.20 18.48 -33.03
N GLU A 597 -23.36 17.51 -33.39
CA GLU A 597 -23.12 17.13 -34.76
C GLU A 597 -24.01 15.95 -35.15
N LEU A 598 -24.57 16.04 -36.34
CA LEU A 598 -25.43 15.05 -36.95
C LEU A 598 -24.83 14.60 -38.28
N HIS A 599 -25.02 13.33 -38.62
CA HIS A 599 -24.80 12.88 -39.98
C HIS A 599 -25.85 13.50 -40.92
N THR A 600 -25.44 13.83 -42.14
CA THR A 600 -26.34 14.28 -43.22
C THR A 600 -27.08 13.10 -43.84
N GLU A 601 -26.41 11.96 -43.95
CA GLU A 601 -26.94 10.68 -44.39
C GLU A 601 -26.64 9.59 -43.34
N LEU A 602 -27.45 8.53 -43.30
CA LEU A 602 -27.18 7.42 -42.39
C LEU A 602 -25.80 6.81 -42.65
N PRO A 603 -24.95 6.65 -41.62
CA PRO A 603 -23.63 6.04 -41.78
C PRO A 603 -23.75 4.65 -42.39
N LYS A 604 -23.07 4.40 -43.53
CA LYS A 604 -22.99 3.07 -44.12
C LYS A 604 -22.16 2.16 -43.21
N ALA A 605 -22.61 0.92 -43.02
CA ALA A 605 -21.81 -0.11 -42.35
C ALA A 605 -20.47 -0.23 -43.08
N ALA A 606 -19.34 -0.16 -42.36
CA ALA A 606 -18.06 -0.46 -43.02
C ALA A 606 -18.04 -1.95 -43.35
N PRO A 607 -17.43 -2.37 -44.47
CA PRO A 607 -17.21 -3.78 -44.72
C PRO A 607 -16.47 -4.39 -43.53
N ALA A 608 -16.99 -5.53 -43.04
CA ALA A 608 -16.37 -6.27 -41.95
C ALA A 608 -14.87 -6.44 -42.26
N PRO A 609 -13.96 -6.14 -41.31
CA PRO A 609 -12.56 -6.48 -41.50
C PRO A 609 -12.48 -7.98 -41.79
N LYS A 610 -11.77 -8.36 -42.86
CA LYS A 610 -11.42 -9.77 -43.08
C LYS A 610 -10.78 -10.25 -41.78
N ALA A 611 -11.35 -11.29 -41.19
CA ALA A 611 -10.85 -11.92 -39.98
C ALA A 611 -9.32 -12.03 -40.10
N ALA A 612 -8.61 -11.28 -39.27
CA ALA A 612 -7.18 -11.49 -39.11
C ALA A 612 -7.02 -12.95 -38.69
N PRO A 613 -6.03 -13.68 -39.23
CA PRO A 613 -5.75 -15.03 -38.76
C PRO A 613 -5.59 -14.95 -37.24
N ALA A 614 -6.28 -15.83 -36.52
CA ALA A 614 -6.11 -15.96 -35.08
C ALA A 614 -4.61 -15.92 -34.78
N PRO A 615 -4.13 -15.07 -33.85
CA PRO A 615 -2.74 -15.09 -33.48
C PRO A 615 -2.41 -16.53 -33.10
N LYS A 616 -1.41 -17.09 -33.78
CA LYS A 616 -0.87 -18.40 -33.42
C LYS A 616 -0.62 -18.36 -31.92
N ALA A 617 -1.15 -19.35 -31.21
CA ALA A 617 -0.79 -19.60 -29.83
C ALA A 617 0.73 -19.85 -29.80
N GLU A 618 1.51 -18.79 -29.63
CA GLU A 618 2.84 -18.90 -29.08
C GLU A 618 2.63 -19.40 -27.66
N ALA A 619 3.12 -20.60 -27.41
CA ALA A 619 3.23 -21.18 -26.10
C ALA A 619 4.12 -20.25 -25.26
N ALA A 620 3.50 -19.26 -24.62
CA ALA A 620 4.05 -18.61 -23.46
C ALA A 620 4.19 -19.71 -22.41
N GLN A 621 5.44 -20.15 -22.21
CA GLN A 621 5.83 -20.93 -21.06
C GLN A 621 5.28 -20.21 -19.83
N ALA A 622 4.29 -20.83 -19.20
CA ALA A 622 3.85 -20.46 -17.87
C ALA A 622 5.03 -20.70 -16.93
N SER A 623 5.88 -19.68 -16.74
CA SER A 623 6.65 -19.58 -15.52
C SER A 623 5.64 -19.40 -14.41
N ALA A 624 5.40 -20.47 -13.65
CA ALA A 624 4.64 -20.43 -12.42
C ALA A 624 5.16 -19.26 -11.59
N ALA A 625 4.31 -18.25 -11.41
CA ALA A 625 4.49 -17.29 -10.34
C ALA A 625 4.57 -18.09 -9.04
N PRO A 626 5.53 -17.81 -8.14
CA PRO A 626 5.59 -18.48 -6.85
C PRO A 626 4.23 -18.33 -6.17
N VAL A 627 3.64 -19.46 -5.77
CA VAL A 627 2.65 -19.48 -4.70
C VAL A 627 3.35 -18.85 -3.50
N VAL A 628 3.04 -17.57 -3.25
CA VAL A 628 3.38 -16.93 -1.99
C VAL A 628 2.60 -17.71 -0.94
N PRO A 629 3.25 -18.45 -0.02
CA PRO A 629 2.55 -19.04 1.10
C PRO A 629 1.87 -17.90 1.83
N ALA A 630 0.64 -18.11 2.29
CA ALA A 630 0.00 -17.23 3.25
C ALA A 630 1.01 -16.95 4.36
N ALA A 631 1.56 -15.73 4.35
CA ALA A 631 2.53 -15.30 5.33
C ALA A 631 1.82 -15.39 6.67
N ALA A 632 2.37 -16.22 7.56
CA ALA A 632 2.04 -16.21 8.96
C ALA A 632 2.01 -14.74 9.42
N GLN A 633 0.89 -14.32 10.00
CA GLN A 633 0.74 -13.02 10.64
C GLN A 633 1.86 -12.86 11.67
N GLN A 634 2.87 -12.05 11.33
CA GLN A 634 3.85 -11.56 12.29
C GLN A 634 3.23 -10.37 13.04
N GLY A 635 2.69 -10.65 14.23
CA GLY A 635 2.75 -9.83 15.45
C GLY A 635 2.57 -8.30 15.38
N GLY A 636 1.55 -7.78 14.71
CA GLY A 636 1.08 -6.39 14.91
C GLY A 636 0.03 -6.29 16.05
N PRO A 637 -0.19 -5.10 16.65
CA PRO A 637 -1.25 -4.89 17.63
C PRO A 637 -2.64 -5.01 16.95
N GLY A 638 -3.57 -5.72 17.58
CA GLY A 638 -4.95 -5.86 17.15
C GLY A 638 -5.83 -4.68 17.59
N SER A 639 -7.11 -4.71 17.24
CA SER A 639 -8.04 -3.61 17.54
C SER A 639 -8.20 -3.34 19.05
N ALA A 640 -8.06 -4.37 19.89
CA ALA A 640 -8.09 -4.23 21.34
C ALA A 640 -6.95 -3.36 21.89
N GLU A 641 -5.72 -3.55 21.41
CA GLU A 641 -4.58 -2.70 21.78
C GLU A 641 -4.76 -1.26 21.30
N VAL A 642 -5.36 -1.07 20.12
CA VAL A 642 -5.70 0.26 19.59
C VAL A 642 -6.77 0.95 20.45
N PHE A 643 -7.85 0.26 20.83
CA PHE A 643 -8.87 0.83 21.73
C PHE A 643 -8.34 1.14 23.13
N ALA A 644 -7.40 0.33 23.66
CA ALA A 644 -6.70 0.64 24.90
C ALA A 644 -5.84 1.91 24.78
N ALA A 645 -5.15 2.09 23.65
CA ALA A 645 -4.39 3.31 23.37
C ALA A 645 -5.29 4.54 23.21
N ILE A 646 -6.44 4.40 22.52
CA ILE A 646 -7.48 5.44 22.43
C ILE A 646 -7.92 5.86 23.83
N GLY A 647 -8.18 4.92 24.73
CA GLY A 647 -8.56 5.21 26.12
C GLY A 647 -7.52 6.06 26.85
N ARG A 648 -6.24 5.71 26.76
CA ARG A 648 -5.14 6.49 27.37
C ARG A 648 -5.00 7.88 26.75
N TYR A 649 -5.12 7.97 25.43
CA TYR A 649 -5.06 9.25 24.72
C TYR A 649 -6.18 10.19 25.16
N VAL A 650 -7.41 9.69 25.27
CA VAL A 650 -8.57 10.46 25.75
C VAL A 650 -8.37 10.95 27.19
N GLN A 651 -7.77 10.14 28.07
CA GLN A 651 -7.45 10.55 29.44
C GLN A 651 -6.40 11.66 29.50
N LYS A 652 -5.37 11.63 28.63
CA LYS A 652 -4.36 12.68 28.52
C LYS A 652 -4.89 13.97 27.87
N HIS A 653 -5.97 13.87 27.10
CA HIS A 653 -6.57 14.94 26.30
C HIS A 653 -8.05 15.16 26.65
N SER A 654 -8.35 15.42 27.92
CA SER A 654 -9.73 15.58 28.42
C SER A 654 -10.53 16.68 27.70
N GLU A 655 -9.86 17.64 27.05
CA GLU A 655 -10.49 18.67 26.21
C GLU A 655 -11.24 18.10 25.00
N LEU A 656 -10.94 16.86 24.59
CA LEU A 656 -11.61 16.18 23.49
C LEU A 656 -13.09 15.91 23.78
N VAL A 657 -13.46 15.67 25.04
CA VAL A 657 -14.86 15.42 25.45
C VAL A 657 -15.73 16.64 25.15
N GLY A 658 -15.24 17.85 25.45
CA GLY A 658 -15.95 19.09 25.14
C GLY A 658 -15.95 19.45 23.66
N LYS A 659 -14.90 19.10 22.91
CA LYS A 659 -14.76 19.42 21.47
C LYS A 659 -15.52 18.46 20.56
N VAL A 660 -15.49 17.17 20.88
CA VAL A 660 -16.11 16.12 20.06
C VAL A 660 -17.58 15.94 20.43
N ALA A 661 -17.91 15.86 21.72
CA ALA A 661 -19.27 15.82 22.27
C ALA A 661 -20.20 14.76 21.65
N ASN A 662 -19.70 13.54 21.40
CA ASN A 662 -20.46 12.43 20.79
C ASN A 662 -20.09 11.07 21.40
N VAL A 663 -21.03 10.12 21.38
CA VAL A 663 -20.80 8.70 21.70
C VAL A 663 -20.72 7.89 20.41
N TYR A 664 -19.63 7.15 20.20
CA TYR A 664 -19.39 6.31 19.02
C TYR A 664 -19.48 4.84 19.35
N HIS A 665 -20.06 4.06 18.46
CA HIS A 665 -20.07 2.60 18.54
C HIS A 665 -19.37 1.98 17.34
N PHE A 666 -18.36 1.15 17.57
CA PHE A 666 -17.62 0.45 16.55
C PHE A 666 -18.04 -1.02 16.53
N LYS A 667 -18.46 -1.50 15.35
CA LYS A 667 -18.72 -2.90 15.06
C LYS A 667 -17.63 -3.35 14.09
N LEU A 668 -16.71 -4.15 14.59
CA LEU A 668 -15.63 -4.72 13.81
C LEU A 668 -16.01 -6.14 13.42
N SER A 669 -15.70 -6.53 12.20
CA SER A 669 -15.88 -7.89 11.70
C SER A 669 -14.55 -8.51 11.27
N GLN A 670 -14.44 -9.83 11.35
CA GLN A 670 -13.26 -10.59 10.90
C GLN A 670 -11.92 -10.19 11.58
N PRO A 671 -11.74 -10.41 12.90
CA PRO A 671 -12.66 -11.05 13.84
C PRO A 671 -13.72 -10.09 14.40
N ASP A 672 -14.84 -10.65 14.86
CA ASP A 672 -15.94 -9.85 15.37
C ASP A 672 -15.58 -9.24 16.72
N SER A 673 -15.63 -7.91 16.82
CA SER A 673 -15.50 -7.21 18.10
C SER A 673 -16.35 -5.94 18.12
N SER A 674 -16.64 -5.45 19.32
CA SER A 674 -17.55 -4.33 19.51
C SER A 674 -17.00 -3.41 20.58
N TRP A 675 -17.04 -2.10 20.34
CA TRP A 675 -16.44 -1.10 21.21
C TRP A 675 -17.28 0.18 21.25
N THR A 676 -17.34 0.83 22.40
CA THR A 676 -17.99 2.13 22.57
C THR A 676 -16.97 3.15 23.05
N LEU A 677 -16.86 4.27 22.33
CA LEU A 677 -16.05 5.43 22.67
C LEU A 677 -16.99 6.57 23.06
N ASP A 678 -17.05 6.88 24.35
CA ASP A 678 -17.81 8.01 24.88
C ASP A 678 -16.91 9.24 24.96
N LEU A 679 -17.16 10.24 24.13
CA LEU A 679 -16.53 11.57 24.18
C LEU A 679 -17.57 12.65 24.44
N LYS A 680 -18.63 12.33 25.17
CA LYS A 680 -19.75 13.21 25.49
C LYS A 680 -19.94 13.38 26.99
N ASN A 681 -19.71 12.31 27.75
CA ASN A 681 -19.97 12.26 29.18
C ASN A 681 -18.67 12.12 30.00
N GLY A 682 -18.66 12.69 31.21
CA GLY A 682 -17.56 12.53 32.17
C GLY A 682 -16.21 13.03 31.65
N GLN A 683 -15.15 12.24 31.87
CA GLN A 683 -13.79 12.50 31.36
C GLN A 683 -13.49 11.80 30.02
N GLY A 684 -14.51 11.21 29.39
CA GLY A 684 -14.38 10.36 28.21
C GLY A 684 -13.94 8.94 28.56
N SER A 685 -14.44 7.95 27.82
CA SER A 685 -14.14 6.54 28.09
C SER A 685 -14.17 5.65 26.85
N VAL A 686 -13.45 4.53 26.91
CA VAL A 686 -13.52 3.44 25.92
C VAL A 686 -13.96 2.18 26.66
N THR A 687 -14.98 1.51 26.14
CA THR A 687 -15.54 0.28 26.72
C THR A 687 -15.71 -0.78 25.64
N GLN A 688 -15.48 -2.04 25.98
CA GLN A 688 -15.77 -3.16 25.09
C GLN A 688 -17.27 -3.47 25.14
N GLY A 689 -17.89 -3.62 23.97
CA GLY A 689 -19.33 -3.83 23.79
C GLY A 689 -20.10 -2.53 23.51
N ALA A 690 -21.42 -2.67 23.32
CA ALA A 690 -22.35 -1.56 23.16
C ALA A 690 -22.77 -1.00 24.53
N VAL A 691 -22.47 0.27 24.79
CA VAL A 691 -22.90 0.95 26.02
C VAL A 691 -23.81 2.12 25.66
N GLY A 692 -25.10 2.01 26.00
CA GLY A 692 -26.08 3.05 25.76
C GLY A 692 -26.44 3.28 24.28
N LYS A 693 -27.06 4.43 23.98
CA LYS A 693 -27.42 4.84 22.61
C LYS A 693 -26.27 5.65 22.00
N ALA A 694 -25.63 5.10 20.98
CA ALA A 694 -24.58 5.80 20.24
C ALA A 694 -25.15 6.91 19.33
N ASP A 695 -24.45 8.05 19.27
CA ASP A 695 -24.76 9.12 18.33
C ASP A 695 -24.32 8.73 16.91
N CYS A 696 -23.24 7.94 16.77
CA CYS A 696 -22.69 7.47 15.50
C CYS A 696 -22.19 6.02 15.62
N THR A 697 -22.57 5.15 14.70
CA THR A 697 -22.12 3.75 14.64
C THR A 697 -21.31 3.52 13.36
N LEU A 698 -20.09 2.97 13.52
CA LEU A 698 -19.18 2.60 12.45
C LEU A 698 -19.11 1.08 12.35
N ASP A 699 -19.39 0.54 11.16
CA ASP A 699 -19.35 -0.89 10.84
C ASP A 699 -18.33 -1.12 9.72
N LEU A 700 -17.26 -1.84 10.05
CA LEU A 700 -16.10 -2.08 9.17
C LEU A 700 -15.36 -3.36 9.60
N THR A 701 -14.40 -3.83 8.80
CA THR A 701 -13.56 -4.96 9.23
C THR A 701 -12.52 -4.52 10.26
N ASP A 702 -12.04 -5.46 11.09
CA ASP A 702 -10.95 -5.23 12.02
C ASP A 702 -9.69 -4.70 11.31
N ALA A 703 -9.35 -5.30 10.15
CA ALA A 703 -8.24 -4.86 9.32
C ALA A 703 -8.41 -3.43 8.77
N ASP A 704 -9.61 -3.08 8.30
CA ASP A 704 -9.90 -1.73 7.80
C ASP A 704 -9.88 -0.70 8.94
N PHE A 705 -10.30 -1.06 10.16
CA PHE A 705 -10.20 -0.21 11.35
C PHE A 705 -8.74 0.05 11.76
N LEU A 706 -7.89 -0.99 11.73
CA LEU A 706 -6.45 -0.85 11.98
C LEU A 706 -5.77 0.02 10.92
N ALA A 707 -6.14 -0.15 9.64
CA ALA A 707 -5.63 0.68 8.56
C ALA A 707 -6.10 2.14 8.69
N MET A 708 -7.35 2.36 9.12
CA MET A 708 -7.95 3.67 9.33
C MET A 708 -7.28 4.43 10.49
N THR A 709 -7.05 3.76 11.63
CA THR A 709 -6.44 4.38 12.82
C THR A 709 -4.93 4.61 12.69
N SER A 710 -4.25 3.80 11.88
CA SER A 710 -2.82 4.00 11.55
C SER A 710 -2.56 5.00 10.41
N GLY A 711 -3.61 5.56 9.80
CA GLY A 711 -3.51 6.49 8.67
C GLY A 711 -3.16 5.84 7.33
N LYS A 712 -3.16 4.50 7.25
CA LYS A 712 -2.92 3.72 6.02
C LYS A 712 -4.15 3.61 5.12
N ALA A 713 -5.34 3.80 5.67
CA ALA A 713 -6.59 3.88 4.92
C ALA A 713 -7.33 5.17 5.26
N ASP A 714 -7.87 5.82 4.23
CA ASP A 714 -8.68 7.02 4.38
C ASP A 714 -10.14 6.63 4.74
N PRO A 715 -10.70 7.16 5.85
CA PRO A 715 -12.07 6.83 6.28
C PRO A 715 -13.14 7.19 5.23
N GLN A 716 -12.97 8.27 4.46
CA GLN A 716 -13.93 8.64 3.42
C GLN A 716 -13.87 7.64 2.25
N LYS A 717 -12.67 7.19 1.85
CA LYS A 717 -12.51 6.15 0.83
C LYS A 717 -13.13 4.82 1.26
N LEU A 718 -12.95 4.41 2.52
CA LEU A 718 -13.59 3.20 3.06
C LEU A 718 -15.13 3.32 3.03
N TYR A 719 -15.66 4.51 3.32
CA TYR A 719 -17.11 4.75 3.28
C TYR A 719 -17.68 4.68 1.85
N PHE A 720 -17.08 5.41 0.91
CA PHE A 720 -17.52 5.38 -0.49
C PHE A 720 -17.30 4.03 -1.18
N GLY A 721 -16.29 3.26 -0.74
CA GLY A 721 -16.05 1.88 -1.19
C GLY A 721 -16.95 0.83 -0.53
N GLY A 722 -17.86 1.22 0.37
CA GLY A 722 -18.79 0.31 1.07
C GLY A 722 -18.16 -0.58 2.14
N LYS A 723 -16.86 -0.39 2.44
CA LYS A 723 -16.10 -1.12 3.47
C LYS A 723 -16.28 -0.56 4.87
N LEU A 724 -16.63 0.73 4.97
CA LEU A 724 -17.09 1.38 6.20
C LEU A 724 -18.54 1.79 6.00
N LYS A 725 -19.44 1.32 6.85
CA LYS A 725 -20.82 1.81 6.93
C LYS A 725 -20.95 2.67 8.17
N VAL A 726 -21.47 3.87 7.99
CA VAL A 726 -21.75 4.80 9.09
C VAL A 726 -23.26 4.94 9.21
N SER A 727 -23.78 4.81 10.43
CA SER A 727 -25.20 5.02 10.76
C SER A 727 -25.37 5.91 11.98
N GLY A 728 -26.48 6.64 12.07
CA GLY A 728 -26.64 7.73 13.04
C GLY A 728 -26.10 9.06 12.50
N ASN A 729 -25.46 9.87 13.33
CA ASN A 729 -24.90 11.16 12.98
C ASN A 729 -23.61 11.01 12.16
N VAL A 730 -23.74 10.96 10.84
CA VAL A 730 -22.62 10.77 9.90
C VAL A 730 -21.58 11.89 10.02
N MET A 731 -21.98 13.14 10.29
CA MET A 731 -21.04 14.26 10.49
C MET A 731 -20.16 14.09 11.74
N ALA A 732 -20.65 13.37 12.76
CA ALA A 732 -19.83 13.04 13.92
C ALA A 732 -18.62 12.16 13.52
N SER A 733 -18.76 11.28 12.52
CA SER A 733 -17.64 10.43 12.07
C SER A 733 -16.42 11.22 11.58
N GLN A 734 -16.62 12.44 11.03
CA GLN A 734 -15.53 13.32 10.58
C GLN A 734 -14.72 13.91 11.75
N LYS A 735 -15.26 13.89 12.98
CA LYS A 735 -14.56 14.36 14.18
C LYS A 735 -13.59 13.33 14.76
N LEU A 736 -13.54 12.11 14.20
CA LEU A 736 -12.62 11.04 14.62
C LEU A 736 -11.20 11.16 14.03
N ASN A 737 -10.89 12.23 13.28
CA ASN A 737 -9.56 12.44 12.69
C ASN A 737 -8.41 12.43 13.72
N PHE A 738 -8.70 12.70 15.00
CA PHE A 738 -7.70 12.61 16.07
C PHE A 738 -7.18 11.18 16.29
N LEU A 739 -7.92 10.14 15.88
CA LEU A 739 -7.48 8.74 16.00
C LEU A 739 -6.14 8.49 15.26
N THR A 740 -5.89 9.23 14.18
CA THR A 740 -4.62 9.16 13.42
C THR A 740 -3.43 9.83 14.13
N LYS A 741 -3.69 10.61 15.20
CA LYS A 741 -2.67 11.32 15.99
C LYS A 741 -2.19 10.53 17.19
N ILE A 742 -2.72 9.32 17.41
CA ILE A 742 -2.30 8.43 18.49
C ILE A 742 -0.95 7.84 18.13
N ASP A 743 0.03 8.00 19.02
CA ASP A 743 1.40 7.52 18.79
C ASP A 743 1.42 5.99 18.67
N GLN A 744 1.94 5.50 17.55
CA GLN A 744 2.04 4.07 17.26
C GLN A 744 2.96 3.33 18.24
N LYS A 745 3.88 4.03 18.91
CA LYS A 745 4.66 3.46 20.03
C LYS A 745 3.79 3.18 21.25
N GLU A 746 2.82 4.04 21.56
CA GLU A 746 1.87 3.83 22.66
C GLU A 746 0.87 2.69 22.39
N VAL A 747 0.63 2.37 21.11
CA VAL A 747 -0.14 1.20 20.68
C VAL A 747 0.69 -0.09 20.85
N ALA A 748 1.98 -0.05 20.53
CA ALA A 748 2.90 -1.19 20.66
C ALA A 748 3.26 -1.53 22.13
N GLU A 749 3.23 -0.54 23.02
CA GLU A 749 3.51 -0.70 24.47
C GLU A 749 2.26 -1.09 25.29
N ALA A 750 1.08 -1.25 24.66
CA ALA A 750 -0.13 -1.68 25.34
C ALA A 750 0.00 -3.13 25.86
N PRO A 751 -0.39 -3.44 27.12
CA PRO A 751 -0.39 -4.81 27.59
C PRO A 751 -1.32 -5.66 26.71
N LYS A 752 -0.82 -6.79 26.20
CA LYS A 752 -1.62 -7.76 25.43
C LYS A 752 -2.79 -8.21 26.29
N ALA A 753 -4.02 -8.01 25.80
CA ALA A 753 -5.20 -8.53 26.49
C ALA A 753 -5.16 -10.06 26.47
N GLU A 754 -5.34 -10.70 27.63
CA GLU A 754 -5.30 -12.16 27.77
C GLU A 754 -6.40 -12.82 26.92
N ALA A 755 -5.98 -13.74 26.04
CA ALA A 755 -6.88 -14.72 25.44
C ALA A 755 -7.27 -15.74 26.52
N PRO A 756 -8.56 -16.11 26.68
CA PRO A 756 -8.92 -17.14 27.63
C PRO A 756 -8.36 -18.50 27.18
N HIS A 757 -7.60 -19.10 28.11
CA HIS A 757 -6.97 -20.41 28.01
C HIS A 757 -7.97 -21.54 27.71
N ALA A 758 -7.55 -22.46 26.85
CA ALA A 758 -8.14 -23.77 26.65
C ALA A 758 -8.00 -24.64 27.92
N ALA A 759 -9.08 -25.29 28.34
CA ALA A 759 -9.07 -26.40 29.27
C ALA A 759 -9.55 -27.67 28.55
N ASP A 760 -8.66 -28.66 28.56
CA ASP A 760 -8.79 -30.08 28.26
C ASP A 760 -9.68 -30.59 27.12
N THR A 761 -8.98 -31.11 26.12
CA THR A 761 -9.47 -32.05 25.12
C THR A 761 -9.91 -33.37 25.76
N ALA A 762 -11.22 -33.58 25.85
CA ALA A 762 -11.81 -34.91 25.77
C ALA A 762 -12.52 -35.07 24.42
N LYS A 763 -12.03 -36.01 23.62
CA LYS A 763 -12.56 -36.41 22.30
C LYS A 763 -14.09 -36.61 22.36
N SER A 764 -14.86 -35.92 21.52
CA SER A 764 -16.05 -36.50 20.89
C SER A 764 -16.43 -35.77 19.59
N SER A 765 -17.00 -36.54 18.68
CA SER A 765 -17.32 -36.31 17.28
C SER A 765 -18.35 -35.21 17.01
N GLY A 766 -18.32 -34.63 15.80
CA GLY A 766 -19.17 -33.53 15.36
C GLY A 766 -20.66 -33.86 15.27
N ALA A 767 -21.38 -33.61 16.36
CA ALA A 767 -22.82 -33.46 16.39
C ALA A 767 -23.14 -32.07 16.94
N GLY A 768 -24.11 -31.36 16.34
CA GLY A 768 -24.59 -30.07 16.84
C GLY A 768 -25.08 -30.15 18.28
N SER A 769 -25.41 -29.02 18.91
CA SER A 769 -25.92 -28.96 20.28
C SER A 769 -27.34 -29.55 20.45
N ALA A 770 -28.10 -29.72 19.36
CA ALA A 770 -29.46 -30.24 19.38
C ALA A 770 -29.65 -31.59 20.10
N PRO A 771 -28.86 -32.66 19.86
CA PRO A 771 -29.04 -33.93 20.58
C PRO A 771 -28.83 -33.80 22.09
N ALA A 772 -27.90 -32.96 22.53
CA ALA A 772 -27.68 -32.69 23.95
C ALA A 772 -28.86 -31.91 24.57
N ILE A 773 -29.37 -30.90 23.87
CA ILE A 773 -30.54 -30.11 24.30
C ILE A 773 -31.79 -30.99 24.41
N PHE A 774 -32.07 -31.81 23.38
CA PHE A 774 -33.25 -32.68 23.36
C PHE A 774 -33.16 -33.83 24.37
N LYS A 775 -31.95 -34.33 24.66
CA LYS A 775 -31.73 -35.27 25.76
C LYS A 775 -32.01 -34.60 27.12
N ALA A 776 -31.47 -33.41 27.37
CA ALA A 776 -31.72 -32.65 28.59
C ALA A 776 -33.22 -32.34 28.77
N LEU A 777 -33.92 -32.05 27.67
CA LEU A 777 -35.38 -31.88 27.67
C LEU A 777 -36.12 -33.16 28.07
N GLN A 778 -35.76 -34.31 27.52
CA GLN A 778 -36.37 -35.60 27.87
C GLN A 778 -36.20 -35.91 29.37
N GLU A 779 -35.02 -35.64 29.93
CA GLU A 779 -34.74 -35.82 31.36
C GLU A 779 -35.56 -34.86 32.24
N ARG A 780 -35.75 -33.61 31.78
CA ARG A 780 -36.61 -32.63 32.47
C ARG A 780 -38.08 -33.06 32.45
N LEU A 781 -38.60 -33.53 31.31
CA LEU A 781 -39.98 -34.01 31.21
C LEU A 781 -40.25 -35.25 32.07
N ALA A 782 -39.25 -36.11 32.28
CA ALA A 782 -39.36 -37.24 33.19
C ALA A 782 -39.38 -36.82 34.67
N LYS A 783 -38.65 -35.76 35.04
CA LYS A 783 -38.60 -35.22 36.42
C LYS A 783 -39.76 -34.29 36.75
N SER A 784 -40.35 -33.67 35.73
CA SER A 784 -41.44 -32.71 35.84
C SER A 784 -42.56 -33.02 34.82
N PRO A 785 -43.35 -34.09 35.03
CA PRO A 785 -44.42 -34.51 34.10
C PRO A 785 -45.51 -33.46 33.90
N GLU A 786 -45.68 -32.54 34.84
CA GLU A 786 -46.61 -31.41 34.78
C GLU A 786 -46.33 -30.44 33.62
N LEU A 787 -45.07 -30.34 33.16
CA LEU A 787 -44.69 -29.49 32.02
C LEU A 787 -45.35 -29.93 30.71
N ALA A 788 -45.65 -31.23 30.57
CA ALA A 788 -46.37 -31.72 29.40
C ALA A 788 -47.81 -31.17 29.35
N ALA A 789 -48.47 -31.07 30.50
CA ALA A 789 -49.85 -30.59 30.60
C ALA A 789 -49.99 -29.08 30.30
N GLU A 790 -48.94 -28.27 30.49
CA GLU A 790 -48.95 -26.82 30.23
C GLU A 790 -49.03 -26.48 28.73
N VAL A 791 -48.40 -27.31 27.89
CA VAL A 791 -48.34 -27.10 26.43
C VAL A 791 -49.35 -27.97 25.69
N ASN A 792 -49.54 -29.23 26.11
CA ASN A 792 -50.49 -30.21 25.58
C ASN A 792 -50.52 -30.28 24.03
N ALA A 793 -49.35 -30.35 23.40
CA ALA A 793 -49.22 -30.33 21.94
C ALA A 793 -48.09 -31.25 21.45
N LEU A 794 -48.19 -31.68 20.19
CA LEU A 794 -47.10 -32.34 19.45
C LEU A 794 -46.34 -31.28 18.66
N ILE A 795 -45.04 -31.11 18.90
CA ILE A 795 -44.21 -30.06 18.30
C ILE A 795 -43.05 -30.69 17.53
N GLN A 796 -42.81 -30.25 16.30
CA GLN A 796 -41.67 -30.70 15.50
C GLN A 796 -40.62 -29.59 15.39
N PHE A 797 -39.35 -29.91 15.58
CA PHE A 797 -38.21 -29.00 15.42
C PHE A 797 -37.37 -29.44 14.22
N LYS A 798 -37.21 -28.58 13.24
CA LYS A 798 -36.29 -28.73 12.10
C LYS A 798 -35.07 -27.84 12.31
N ILE A 799 -33.93 -28.47 12.62
CA ILE A 799 -32.64 -27.82 12.78
C ILE A 799 -31.96 -27.79 11.43
N THR A 800 -31.50 -26.62 10.98
CA THR A 800 -31.01 -26.39 9.61
C THR A 800 -29.51 -26.55 9.43
N ALA A 801 -28.71 -26.53 10.52
CA ALA A 801 -27.27 -26.71 10.47
C ALA A 801 -26.68 -27.06 11.86
N PRO A 802 -26.18 -28.29 12.09
CA PRO A 802 -26.32 -29.45 11.22
C PRO A 802 -27.79 -29.89 11.11
N GLU A 803 -28.19 -30.39 9.93
CA GLU A 803 -29.58 -30.74 9.68
C GLU A 803 -30.04 -31.90 10.56
N SER A 804 -31.09 -31.68 11.36
CA SER A 804 -31.73 -32.74 12.14
C SER A 804 -33.19 -32.40 12.42
N THR A 805 -34.03 -33.42 12.60
CA THR A 805 -35.44 -33.22 12.96
C THR A 805 -35.79 -33.99 14.22
N TRP A 806 -36.52 -33.33 15.12
CA TRP A 806 -36.90 -33.83 16.43
C TRP A 806 -38.37 -33.58 16.70
N VAL A 807 -39.03 -34.50 17.39
CA VAL A 807 -40.44 -34.42 17.76
C VAL A 807 -40.55 -34.44 19.27
N VAL A 808 -41.26 -33.45 19.82
CA VAL A 808 -41.58 -33.34 21.24
C VAL A 808 -43.09 -33.54 21.40
N ASP A 809 -43.52 -34.68 21.93
CA ASP A 809 -44.92 -35.01 22.21
C ASP A 809 -45.25 -34.73 23.67
N LEU A 810 -46.00 -33.66 23.91
CA LEU A 810 -46.44 -33.22 25.23
C LEU A 810 -47.93 -33.54 25.48
N ARG A 811 -48.59 -34.34 24.63
CA ARG A 811 -50.02 -34.66 24.77
C ARG A 811 -50.32 -35.69 25.88
N SER A 812 -49.29 -36.36 26.39
CA SER A 812 -49.36 -37.32 27.48
C SER A 812 -48.24 -37.05 28.49
N ALA A 813 -48.48 -37.32 29.78
CA ALA A 813 -47.48 -37.17 30.84
C ALA A 813 -46.91 -38.55 31.26
N PRO A 814 -45.58 -38.71 31.40
CA PRO A 814 -44.52 -37.74 31.10
C PRO A 814 -44.31 -37.59 29.58
N GLY A 815 -44.15 -36.35 29.10
CA GLY A 815 -43.95 -36.05 27.67
C GLY A 815 -42.70 -36.73 27.09
N SER A 816 -42.66 -36.90 25.77
CA SER A 816 -41.59 -37.63 25.09
C SER A 816 -40.90 -36.82 24.00
N VAL A 817 -39.61 -37.09 23.78
CA VAL A 817 -38.75 -36.50 22.76
C VAL A 817 -38.17 -37.63 21.92
N THR A 818 -38.40 -37.58 20.61
CA THR A 818 -37.90 -38.59 19.66
C THR A 818 -37.23 -37.92 18.47
N GLN A 819 -36.16 -38.53 17.97
CA GLN A 819 -35.51 -38.06 16.75
C GLN A 819 -36.25 -38.62 15.52
N GLY A 820 -36.60 -37.76 14.57
CA GLY A 820 -37.35 -38.13 13.38
C GLY A 820 -38.43 -37.11 13.04
N THR A 821 -39.37 -37.51 12.16
CA THR A 821 -40.54 -36.71 11.77
C THR A 821 -41.82 -37.43 12.13
N GLN A 822 -42.83 -36.70 12.57
CA GLN A 822 -44.16 -37.26 12.85
C GLN A 822 -45.25 -36.38 12.24
N ALA A 823 -46.18 -36.99 11.52
CA ALA A 823 -47.33 -36.29 10.94
C ALA A 823 -48.31 -35.85 12.03
N GLY A 824 -48.98 -34.71 11.82
CA GLY A 824 -49.97 -34.16 12.76
C GLY A 824 -49.40 -33.30 13.89
N ALA A 825 -48.17 -32.78 13.75
CA ALA A 825 -47.62 -31.79 14.69
C ALA A 825 -48.46 -30.49 14.64
N ALA A 826 -48.79 -29.95 15.82
CA ALA A 826 -49.52 -28.69 15.95
C ALA A 826 -48.69 -27.49 15.44
N ALA A 827 -47.37 -27.54 15.61
CA ALA A 827 -46.44 -26.56 15.07
C ALA A 827 -45.11 -27.19 14.68
N THR A 828 -44.52 -26.71 13.59
CA THR A 828 -43.14 -27.00 13.17
C THR A 828 -42.28 -25.76 13.32
N LEU A 829 -41.18 -25.87 14.07
CA LEU A 829 -40.23 -24.81 14.36
C LEU A 829 -38.96 -25.04 13.55
N THR A 830 -38.61 -24.10 12.66
CA THR A 830 -37.41 -24.18 11.83
C THR A 830 -36.40 -23.12 12.26
N LEU A 831 -35.19 -23.54 12.66
CA LEU A 831 -34.12 -22.67 13.19
C LEU A 831 -32.74 -23.33 13.03
N ALA A 832 -31.66 -22.57 13.19
CA ALA A 832 -30.31 -23.14 13.22
C ALA A 832 -29.97 -23.71 14.61
N ASP A 833 -28.96 -24.57 14.70
CA ASP A 833 -28.57 -25.21 15.97
C ASP A 833 -28.11 -24.19 17.03
N GLU A 834 -27.44 -23.12 16.60
CA GLU A 834 -27.06 -21.99 17.44
C GLU A 834 -28.27 -21.25 18.05
N GLU A 835 -29.37 -21.17 17.30
CA GLU A 835 -30.59 -20.50 17.75
C GLU A 835 -31.42 -21.40 18.67
N LEU A 836 -31.37 -22.73 18.47
CA LEU A 836 -31.91 -23.69 19.43
C LEU A 836 -31.13 -23.63 20.76
N LEU A 837 -29.81 -23.47 20.70
CA LEU A 837 -28.98 -23.25 21.88
C LEU A 837 -29.31 -21.92 22.57
N ALA A 838 -29.57 -20.86 21.80
CA ALA A 838 -30.01 -19.58 22.36
C ALA A 838 -31.36 -19.70 23.08
N LEU A 839 -32.33 -20.41 22.49
CA LEU A 839 -33.61 -20.75 23.17
C LEU A 839 -33.35 -21.52 24.46
N ALA A 840 -32.46 -22.51 24.41
CA ALA A 840 -32.10 -23.32 25.57
C ALA A 840 -31.42 -22.52 26.68
N LYS A 841 -30.71 -21.44 26.34
CA LYS A 841 -30.06 -20.51 27.28
C LYS A 841 -30.95 -19.37 27.77
N GLY A 842 -32.20 -19.31 27.31
CA GLY A 842 -33.19 -18.38 27.84
C GLY A 842 -33.65 -17.27 26.90
N THR A 843 -33.09 -17.18 25.68
CA THR A 843 -33.54 -16.21 24.66
C THR A 843 -35.02 -16.43 24.35
N ALA A 844 -35.78 -15.35 24.23
CA ALA A 844 -37.20 -15.45 23.96
C ALA A 844 -37.45 -15.88 22.51
N ALA A 845 -38.31 -16.87 22.28
CA ALA A 845 -38.68 -17.32 20.93
C ALA A 845 -39.25 -16.18 20.06
N GLN A 846 -39.94 -15.21 20.68
CA GLN A 846 -40.45 -14.02 20.01
C GLN A 846 -39.35 -13.13 19.43
N GLU A 847 -38.20 -13.01 20.11
CA GLU A 847 -37.05 -12.24 19.65
C GLU A 847 -36.40 -12.89 18.43
N LEU A 848 -36.26 -14.22 18.45
CA LEU A 848 -35.73 -14.97 17.32
C LEU A 848 -36.69 -14.91 16.11
N TYR A 849 -38.00 -14.93 16.35
CA TYR A 849 -39.00 -14.78 15.29
C TYR A 849 -38.94 -13.39 14.63
N GLN A 850 -38.85 -12.30 15.42
CA GLN A 850 -38.78 -10.92 14.90
C GLN A 850 -37.51 -10.64 14.08
N ARG A 851 -36.40 -11.30 14.41
CA ARG A 851 -35.12 -11.20 13.66
C ARG A 851 -35.07 -12.12 12.45
N SER A 852 -36.17 -12.80 12.11
CA SER A 852 -36.25 -13.80 11.03
C SER A 852 -35.29 -14.99 11.21
N LYS A 853 -34.94 -15.33 12.46
CA LYS A 853 -34.03 -16.42 12.84
C LYS A 853 -34.75 -17.68 13.35
N LEU A 854 -36.03 -17.56 13.70
CA LEU A 854 -36.95 -18.67 13.99
C LEU A 854 -38.16 -18.56 13.07
N ARG A 855 -38.50 -19.63 12.36
CA ARG A 855 -39.73 -19.75 11.57
C ARG A 855 -40.68 -20.74 12.25
N VAL A 856 -41.97 -20.40 12.30
CA VAL A 856 -43.04 -21.24 12.87
C VAL A 856 -44.07 -21.51 11.80
N ASP A 857 -44.27 -22.78 11.43
CA ASP A 857 -45.32 -23.22 10.53
C ASP A 857 -46.36 -24.02 11.34
N GLY A 858 -47.65 -23.63 11.30
CA GLY A 858 -48.72 -24.23 12.12
C GLY A 858 -49.23 -23.27 13.22
N GLU A 859 -49.61 -23.80 14.38
CA GLU A 859 -50.17 -23.00 15.48
C GLU A 859 -49.13 -22.10 16.15
N VAL A 860 -49.10 -20.81 15.75
CA VAL A 860 -48.14 -19.82 16.24
C VAL A 860 -48.18 -19.61 17.76
N ARG A 861 -49.34 -19.84 18.41
CA ARG A 861 -49.47 -19.72 19.88
C ARG A 861 -48.60 -20.72 20.65
N VAL A 862 -48.22 -21.83 20.02
CA VAL A 862 -47.31 -22.83 20.61
C VAL A 862 -45.90 -22.27 20.78
N ALA A 863 -45.45 -21.38 19.88
CA ALA A 863 -44.11 -20.76 19.98
C ALA A 863 -43.96 -19.85 21.20
N HIS A 864 -45.05 -19.25 21.69
CA HIS A 864 -45.07 -18.45 22.91
C HIS A 864 -44.95 -19.29 24.19
N ARG A 865 -45.17 -20.61 24.10
CA ARG A 865 -45.11 -21.56 25.22
C ARG A 865 -43.85 -22.42 25.23
N LEU A 866 -42.82 -22.03 24.47
CA LEU A 866 -41.51 -22.70 24.46
C LEU A 866 -40.65 -22.39 25.70
N GLY A 867 -41.24 -21.83 26.76
CA GLY A 867 -40.56 -21.50 28.00
C GLY A 867 -39.91 -22.70 28.68
N PHE A 868 -40.45 -23.91 28.48
CA PHE A 868 -39.89 -25.16 29.01
C PHE A 868 -38.48 -25.48 28.47
N LEU A 869 -38.09 -24.88 27.34
CA LEU A 869 -36.75 -25.00 26.78
C LEU A 869 -35.71 -24.17 27.54
N LYS A 870 -36.13 -23.13 28.28
CA LYS A 870 -35.18 -22.21 28.92
C LYS A 870 -34.35 -22.90 30.01
N ASN A 871 -33.09 -22.52 30.12
CA ASN A 871 -32.10 -23.04 31.05
C ASN A 871 -31.96 -24.57 30.98
N LEU A 872 -32.06 -25.17 29.79
CA LEU A 872 -31.80 -26.61 29.59
C LEU A 872 -30.31 -26.95 29.51
N VAL A 873 -29.47 -25.95 29.18
CA VAL A 873 -28.02 -26.08 28.99
C VAL A 873 -27.30 -24.97 29.73
#